data_AF-A0A0X3BKG9-F1
#
_entry.id   AF-A0A0X3BKG9-F1
#
_cell.length_a   1.000
_cell.length_b   1.000
_cell.length_c   1.000
_cell.angle_alpha   90.00
_cell.angle_beta   90.00
_cell.angle_gamma   90.00
#
_symmetry.space_group_name_H-M   'P 1'
#
loop_
_entity.id
_entity.type
_entity.pdbx_description
1 polymer ?
#
loop_
_entity_poly.entity_id
_entity_poly.type
_entity_poly.pdbx_seq_one_letter_code
_entity_poly.pdbx_strand_id
1 'polypeptide(L)'
;MKPQHGIALVLLIALIAGAAAAGGTPPAPALPHQFFGDVTIGGSPAPAGTTITAMIGDTECGSILVTDAGRYGDPDWRLGNRLLVTGTADQNGETITFLVDGAAAKETATFTSGAVTRLDLSFEKTVATPTARFKTNITTGPAPLAVAFTDTSTDADSWSWDFGDGTTSADQNPTHTYATPGTYTANLTVANAAGSSSATATITVREKDAVEIVRGPYLTGTTTTATVVNWMAQEPVAGTVEYADDAYYTAKGGYEKSVAGTAEAGFHHITLEGLTPDTLYHYRVTAGSTTTGDYTFRTFPEDGGFTFVVYGDTQRPANIKLVADRIAEEEPLFVLHTGDQVNGVESASEWNDFFRKSGRMLANTTIYTTMGNHEKNHTAYYENFGLPQRYSFTCSDAQFAVLDDNNWVDINRESVWLKDDLDSDAAWKFVAHHHPPYSSTPDRSGGWILLRVWGETMRNAGVSAVFNGHVHAYERYVVDGINYVVGGTGAGPLYRLGDNKPEGYQTSLEDTLGYTKVTLYPNGTAVAGFVKVARLSDDANVLEVYPPGSVFETYTMTRPPRADLAAVNLTVPGDITAGTACTVTGTVKNVLRRATALTCEIMDQQARAEALGGIVDLAAVLAVEDGDLDLLHGMRVLSASLLEPDYCLFAMGKVIHGLIMYGIEQLSLRALDEATQILTQITDPSLQRQLVDPLIEGYIRVGSLQAADQLSRGGARVFEGMMEPFEIALDLLKTSTPREEISIKIASYVDIMLEYTQVYASPIFAVPMALLSLEIEGEYERTAMIQRILTFFTEYVREFDSADPYEVMAYLLEGIEGATAAPQVLELMYRLFEHTGDVYARYSGMYRIVSAYSALENVERAEEIIRRLHETIGTITDPSIHAIMLSDLAGLMAGIDHVAARTYLDEAQEMLEFVDPDREAFVRKNLIYAARNLNAVNRQETDVDWAVEQVGRIEDPVEYVDALAAVFDMISEPAQRKEILSAMCHTVVSIPSPYIRLSMLFDVARFAENYGDEEEIDELLEGMEKTAGSIQIPFITAMTRQRMARMLFSFYRKTGKPAVQQRAIDVVSTIDDDRIRYSMMVQLEQAMPQSWMNTVFGRILNCREKIRRGEYTTKDMVALDRTIRAAPDRAKRAIYYTELFLIARNAGQHELADRMLLCALDEARIIRPLSRRAFVLGDMACRIYAERYDDRSREILDMAVSEALNIRDTAVRDEVYDELDMSIRVVQEHWL
;
A
#
# COMPACT_ATOMS: atom_id res chain seq x y z
N MET A 1 52.29 -11.16 -20.44
CA MET A 1 53.15 -11.25 -21.64
C MET A 1 52.31 -10.90 -22.87
N LYS A 2 52.95 -10.47 -23.96
CA LYS A 2 52.44 -10.30 -25.34
C LYS A 2 53.18 -11.32 -26.24
N PRO A 3 53.05 -11.35 -27.58
CA PRO A 3 52.09 -10.69 -28.49
C PRO A 3 51.11 -11.77 -29.05
N GLN A 4 50.58 -11.91 -30.28
CA GLN A 4 50.78 -11.32 -31.64
C GLN A 4 49.43 -11.09 -32.37
N HIS A 5 49.48 -10.84 -33.68
CA HIS A 5 48.41 -10.42 -34.59
C HIS A 5 48.14 -11.45 -35.69
N GLY A 6 47.03 -11.29 -36.42
CA GLY A 6 46.76 -11.91 -37.73
C GLY A 6 45.46 -11.36 -38.33
N ILE A 7 45.46 -10.92 -39.61
CA ILE A 7 44.41 -10.06 -40.19
C ILE A 7 44.10 -10.40 -41.68
N ALA A 8 42.81 -10.30 -42.05
CA ALA A 8 42.20 -9.94 -43.35
C ALA A 8 41.94 -10.96 -44.52
N LEU A 9 41.06 -10.45 -45.41
CA LEU A 9 40.66 -10.80 -46.80
C LEU A 9 39.66 -11.99 -46.97
N VAL A 10 38.40 -11.82 -47.42
CA VAL A 10 37.72 -11.06 -48.54
C VAL A 10 37.46 -11.96 -49.77
N LEU A 11 36.34 -11.72 -50.48
CA LEU A 11 36.08 -11.83 -51.95
C LEU A 11 34.57 -12.10 -52.21
N LEU A 12 33.99 -11.97 -53.41
CA LEU A 12 34.37 -11.40 -54.73
C LEU A 12 33.32 -10.25 -55.01
N ILE A 13 33.10 -9.54 -56.13
CA ILE A 13 33.38 -9.49 -57.59
C ILE A 13 33.54 -7.96 -57.90
N ALA A 14 34.25 -7.41 -58.89
CA ALA A 14 34.65 -7.86 -60.22
C ALA A 14 36.06 -7.39 -60.67
N LEU A 15 36.66 -8.20 -61.57
CA LEU A 15 37.58 -7.93 -62.70
C LEU A 15 38.30 -6.56 -62.91
N ILE A 16 39.49 -6.47 -63.54
CA ILE A 16 40.66 -7.38 -63.72
C ILE A 16 41.82 -6.59 -64.43
N ALA A 17 43.09 -6.94 -64.16
CA ALA A 17 44.35 -6.42 -64.77
C ALA A 17 44.64 -4.90 -64.59
N GLY A 18 45.89 -4.40 -64.55
CA GLY A 18 47.25 -4.98 -64.65
C GLY A 18 48.16 -4.14 -65.57
N ALA A 19 49.46 -3.88 -65.34
CA ALA A 19 50.35 -4.22 -64.22
C ALA A 19 51.67 -3.38 -64.26
N ALA A 20 52.54 -3.58 -63.25
CA ALA A 20 54.00 -3.37 -63.24
C ALA A 20 54.65 -1.95 -63.05
N ALA A 21 55.28 -1.82 -61.86
CA ALA A 21 56.67 -1.39 -61.62
C ALA A 21 57.17 0.04 -61.96
N ALA A 22 57.41 0.82 -60.90
CA ALA A 22 58.67 1.55 -60.66
C ALA A 22 58.84 1.77 -59.13
N GLY A 23 60.06 2.03 -58.65
CA GLY A 23 60.33 2.30 -57.24
C GLY A 23 60.80 3.73 -56.98
N GLY A 24 60.56 4.25 -55.77
CA GLY A 24 61.04 5.55 -55.31
C GLY A 24 61.23 5.56 -53.80
N THR A 25 62.20 6.34 -53.32
CA THR A 25 62.31 6.69 -51.89
C THR A 25 61.12 7.57 -51.47
N PRO A 26 60.66 7.52 -50.22
CA PRO A 26 59.63 8.44 -49.75
C PRO A 26 60.09 9.89 -49.96
N PRO A 27 59.22 10.77 -50.50
CA PRO A 27 59.56 12.17 -50.75
C PRO A 27 59.90 12.89 -49.45
N ALA A 28 60.84 13.84 -49.52
CA ALA A 28 61.18 14.68 -48.38
C ALA A 28 59.95 15.50 -47.95
N PRO A 29 59.76 15.75 -46.63
CA PRO A 29 58.64 16.57 -46.15
C PRO A 29 58.76 17.99 -46.70
N ALA A 30 57.66 18.50 -47.27
CA ALA A 30 57.57 19.88 -47.72
C ALA A 30 57.41 20.83 -46.53
N LEU A 31 57.69 22.11 -46.74
CA LEU A 31 57.28 23.14 -45.78
C LEU A 31 55.77 23.37 -45.90
N PRO A 32 55.02 23.57 -44.80
CA PRO A 32 53.58 23.78 -44.87
C PRO A 32 53.21 25.03 -45.70
N HIS A 33 52.12 24.93 -46.47
CA HIS A 33 51.49 26.07 -47.14
C HIS A 33 50.52 26.71 -46.15
N GLN A 34 50.71 27.99 -45.85
CA GLN A 34 49.92 28.72 -44.86
C GLN A 34 48.79 29.53 -45.51
N PHE A 35 47.59 29.44 -44.96
CA PHE A 35 46.42 30.19 -45.41
C PHE A 35 45.83 31.08 -44.31
N PHE A 36 45.28 32.22 -44.74
CA PHE A 36 44.45 33.10 -43.93
C PHE A 36 43.49 33.89 -44.84
N GLY A 37 42.39 34.42 -44.29
CA GLY A 37 41.46 35.26 -45.04
C GLY A 37 40.13 35.47 -44.34
N ASP A 38 39.21 36.07 -45.07
CA ASP A 38 37.83 36.30 -44.63
C ASP A 38 36.94 35.12 -45.10
N VAL A 39 35.91 34.73 -44.35
CA VAL A 39 35.11 33.53 -44.62
C VAL A 39 33.61 33.74 -44.41
N THR A 40 32.79 33.22 -45.34
CA THR A 40 31.34 33.44 -45.38
C THR A 40 30.54 32.15 -45.61
N ILE A 41 29.34 32.08 -45.03
CA ILE A 41 28.37 30.99 -45.22
C ILE A 41 27.03 31.62 -45.60
N GLY A 42 26.48 31.24 -46.76
CA GLY A 42 25.23 31.82 -47.28
C GLY A 42 25.30 33.31 -47.59
N GLY A 43 26.51 33.87 -47.77
CA GLY A 43 26.75 35.30 -47.95
C GLY A 43 26.91 36.12 -46.66
N SER A 44 26.69 35.51 -45.48
CA SER A 44 26.97 36.13 -44.18
C SER A 44 28.36 35.75 -43.66
N PRO A 45 29.01 36.55 -42.80
CA PRO A 45 30.23 36.16 -42.09
C PRO A 45 30.04 34.83 -41.34
N ALA A 46 31.00 33.90 -41.46
CA ALA A 46 30.93 32.63 -40.75
C ALA A 46 31.01 32.84 -39.22
N PRO A 47 30.20 32.14 -38.39
CA PRO A 47 30.26 32.27 -36.94
C PRO A 47 31.64 31.92 -36.35
N ALA A 48 31.97 32.55 -35.23
CA ALA A 48 33.06 32.06 -34.38
C ALA A 48 32.71 30.64 -33.90
N GLY A 49 33.66 29.71 -34.02
CA GLY A 49 33.46 28.27 -33.79
C GLY A 49 33.26 27.43 -35.05
N THR A 50 33.12 28.02 -36.25
CA THR A 50 33.16 27.25 -37.51
C THR A 50 34.55 26.63 -37.70
N THR A 51 34.62 25.31 -37.97
CA THR A 51 35.88 24.63 -38.34
C THR A 51 36.00 24.54 -39.85
N ILE A 52 37.15 24.97 -40.39
CA ILE A 52 37.48 24.86 -41.82
C ILE A 52 38.54 23.77 -41.97
N THR A 53 38.24 22.76 -42.77
CA THR A 53 39.15 21.63 -43.06
C THR A 53 39.67 21.72 -44.49
N ALA A 54 40.97 21.54 -44.68
CA ALA A 54 41.63 21.51 -45.98
C ALA A 54 41.93 20.07 -46.41
N MET A 55 41.67 19.76 -47.68
CA MET A 55 41.82 18.45 -48.29
C MET A 55 42.73 18.54 -49.51
N ILE A 56 43.68 17.61 -49.68
CA ILE A 56 44.39 17.36 -50.94
C ILE A 56 43.95 15.99 -51.44
N GLY A 57 43.18 15.98 -52.54
CA GLY A 57 42.35 14.81 -52.89
C GLY A 57 41.43 14.45 -51.73
N ASP A 58 41.34 13.16 -51.42
CA ASP A 58 40.51 12.64 -50.30
C ASP A 58 41.20 12.71 -48.92
N THR A 59 42.37 13.33 -48.79
CA THR A 59 43.18 13.34 -47.55
C THR A 59 43.11 14.68 -46.83
N GLU A 60 42.67 14.68 -45.57
CA GLU A 60 42.77 15.86 -44.70
C GLU A 60 44.25 16.21 -44.48
N CYS A 61 44.59 17.46 -44.75
CA CYS A 61 45.97 17.95 -44.81
C CYS A 61 46.23 19.15 -43.87
N GLY A 62 45.17 19.70 -43.26
CA GLY A 62 45.21 20.72 -42.21
C GLY A 62 43.82 21.24 -41.89
N SER A 63 43.60 21.78 -40.69
CA SER A 63 42.31 22.36 -40.28
C SER A 63 42.52 23.54 -39.31
N ILE A 64 41.53 24.44 -39.23
CA ILE A 64 41.54 25.63 -38.38
C ILE A 64 40.15 25.97 -37.84
N LEU A 65 40.09 26.57 -36.65
CA LEU A 65 38.86 27.12 -36.09
C LEU A 65 38.77 28.63 -36.38
N VAL A 66 37.61 29.08 -36.86
CA VAL A 66 37.25 30.50 -36.98
C VAL A 66 37.10 31.07 -35.56
N THR A 67 38.09 31.85 -35.10
CA THR A 67 38.07 32.47 -33.77
C THR A 67 37.28 33.77 -33.75
N ASP A 68 37.40 34.56 -34.82
CA ASP A 68 36.70 35.82 -35.01
C ASP A 68 35.68 35.66 -36.13
N ALA A 69 34.43 36.07 -35.89
CA ALA A 69 33.35 35.87 -36.86
C ALA A 69 33.69 36.50 -38.22
N GLY A 70 33.67 35.69 -39.26
CA GLY A 70 34.03 36.07 -40.63
C GLY A 70 35.51 35.99 -40.98
N ARG A 71 36.42 35.48 -40.13
CA ARG A 71 37.87 35.39 -40.43
C ARG A 71 38.52 34.08 -40.00
N TYR A 72 39.46 33.60 -40.80
CA TYR A 72 40.30 32.46 -40.46
C TYR A 72 41.79 32.80 -40.65
N GLY A 73 42.58 32.58 -39.60
CA GLY A 73 44.01 32.88 -39.59
C GLY A 73 44.38 34.38 -39.64
N ASP A 74 45.63 34.69 -39.29
CA ASP A 74 46.12 36.06 -39.10
C ASP A 74 47.13 36.51 -40.20
N PRO A 75 47.04 37.75 -40.71
CA PRO A 75 48.05 38.33 -41.59
C PRO A 75 49.46 38.49 -40.98
N ASP A 76 49.63 38.67 -39.66
CA ASP A 76 50.96 38.70 -39.02
C ASP A 76 51.44 37.27 -38.68
N TRP A 77 52.55 36.87 -39.30
CA TRP A 77 53.19 35.57 -39.10
C TRP A 77 53.68 35.34 -37.66
N ARG A 78 53.82 36.40 -36.85
CA ARG A 78 54.30 36.33 -35.46
C ARG A 78 53.26 35.77 -34.48
N LEU A 79 51.98 35.79 -34.84
CA LEU A 79 50.89 35.32 -33.97
C LEU A 79 50.63 33.82 -34.10
N GLY A 80 51.26 33.13 -35.07
CA GLY A 80 51.22 31.67 -35.23
C GLY A 80 49.88 31.07 -35.69
N ASN A 81 48.78 31.81 -35.55
CA ASN A 81 47.44 31.37 -35.94
C ASN A 81 47.21 31.50 -37.46
N ARG A 82 47.52 30.46 -38.22
CA ARG A 82 47.20 30.33 -39.66
C ARG A 82 46.84 28.89 -39.98
N LEU A 83 46.03 28.68 -41.01
CA LEU A 83 45.70 27.34 -41.49
C LEU A 83 46.96 26.73 -42.13
N LEU A 84 47.57 25.75 -41.47
CA LEU A 84 48.76 25.07 -41.95
C LEU A 84 48.35 23.83 -42.76
N VAL A 85 48.42 23.94 -44.09
CA VAL A 85 48.25 22.80 -44.99
C VAL A 85 49.60 22.09 -45.14
N THR A 86 49.61 20.78 -44.91
CA THR A 86 50.79 19.93 -44.95
C THR A 86 50.72 18.93 -46.10
N GLY A 87 51.88 18.57 -46.67
CA GLY A 87 51.94 17.66 -47.81
C GLY A 87 53.39 17.24 -48.10
N THR A 88 53.56 16.37 -49.09
CA THR A 88 54.87 15.89 -49.55
C THR A 88 55.35 16.67 -50.78
N ALA A 89 56.66 16.63 -51.06
CA ALA A 89 57.28 17.44 -52.12
C ALA A 89 56.77 17.13 -53.55
N ASP A 90 56.20 15.95 -53.76
CA ASP A 90 55.54 15.50 -54.99
C ASP A 90 54.08 15.97 -55.14
N GLN A 91 53.40 16.33 -54.04
CA GLN A 91 52.08 16.98 -54.08
C GLN A 91 52.15 18.48 -54.41
N ASN A 92 53.36 19.04 -54.62
CA ASN A 92 53.57 20.46 -54.91
C ASN A 92 53.07 20.80 -56.33
N GLY A 93 51.82 21.28 -56.41
CA GLY A 93 51.07 21.48 -57.65
C GLY A 93 49.65 20.92 -57.60
N GLU A 94 49.30 20.13 -56.57
CA GLU A 94 47.96 19.56 -56.38
C GLU A 94 46.94 20.58 -55.86
N THR A 95 45.65 20.29 -56.10
CA THR A 95 44.55 21.16 -55.66
C THR A 95 44.19 20.93 -54.19
N ILE A 96 44.05 22.02 -53.44
CA ILE A 96 43.53 22.05 -52.07
C ILE A 96 42.06 22.50 -52.12
N THR A 97 41.17 21.68 -51.58
CA THR A 97 39.74 21.98 -51.38
C THR A 97 39.48 22.29 -49.91
N PHE A 98 38.63 23.27 -49.62
CA PHE A 98 38.26 23.64 -48.25
C PHE A 98 36.81 23.21 -47.95
N LEU A 99 36.56 22.69 -46.75
CA LEU A 99 35.29 22.13 -46.29
C LEU A 99 34.81 22.78 -44.99
N VAL A 100 33.50 22.98 -44.87
CA VAL A 100 32.77 23.26 -43.61
C VAL A 100 31.54 22.35 -43.61
N ASP A 101 31.36 21.56 -42.54
CA ASP A 101 30.24 20.61 -42.36
C ASP A 101 29.98 19.67 -43.58
N GLY A 102 31.05 19.34 -44.31
CA GLY A 102 31.01 18.52 -45.52
C GLY A 102 30.67 19.27 -46.81
N ALA A 103 30.25 20.54 -46.74
CA ALA A 103 30.08 21.40 -47.91
C ALA A 103 31.43 22.00 -48.33
N ALA A 104 31.70 22.01 -49.64
CA ALA A 104 32.91 22.61 -50.20
C ALA A 104 32.78 24.13 -50.37
N ALA A 105 33.90 24.83 -50.15
CA ALA A 105 34.06 26.22 -50.56
C ALA A 105 34.01 26.33 -52.08
N LYS A 106 33.61 27.48 -52.60
CA LYS A 106 33.66 27.77 -54.04
C LYS A 106 35.10 27.98 -54.53
N GLU A 107 36.00 28.29 -53.61
CA GLU A 107 37.40 28.61 -53.84
C GLU A 107 38.30 27.42 -53.49
N THR A 108 39.29 27.18 -54.34
CA THR A 108 40.33 26.15 -54.17
C THR A 108 41.71 26.79 -54.31
N ALA A 109 42.72 26.19 -53.69
CA ALA A 109 44.12 26.63 -53.81
C ALA A 109 44.99 25.56 -54.47
N THR A 110 46.26 25.90 -54.74
CA THR A 110 47.27 24.94 -55.24
C THR A 110 48.38 24.78 -54.20
N PHE A 111 48.64 23.57 -53.74
CA PHE A 111 49.65 23.31 -52.71
C PHE A 111 51.05 23.67 -53.21
N THR A 112 51.69 24.61 -52.51
CA THR A 112 53.02 25.13 -52.82
C THR A 112 53.86 25.15 -51.54
N SER A 113 54.91 24.35 -51.50
CA SER A 113 55.76 24.15 -50.31
C SER A 113 56.28 25.46 -49.73
N GLY A 114 55.90 25.76 -48.48
CA GLY A 114 56.36 26.93 -47.72
C GLY A 114 55.76 28.26 -48.19
N ALA A 115 54.76 28.25 -49.07
CA ALA A 115 54.06 29.46 -49.49
C ALA A 115 53.14 29.99 -48.38
N VAL A 116 52.77 31.28 -48.51
CA VAL A 116 51.77 31.94 -47.69
C VAL A 116 50.78 32.60 -48.64
N THR A 117 49.50 32.26 -48.53
CA THR A 117 48.44 32.73 -49.43
C THR A 117 47.30 33.32 -48.61
N ARG A 118 46.88 34.55 -48.94
CA ARG A 118 45.55 35.01 -48.54
C ARG A 118 44.53 34.40 -49.50
N LEU A 119 43.50 33.77 -48.97
CA LEU A 119 42.36 33.28 -49.73
C LEU A 119 41.10 33.57 -48.91
N ASP A 120 40.09 34.16 -49.54
CA ASP A 120 38.81 34.42 -48.89
C ASP A 120 37.82 33.33 -49.35
N LEU A 121 37.06 32.75 -48.42
CA LEU A 121 36.28 31.51 -48.64
C LEU A 121 34.76 31.76 -48.58
N SER A 122 33.99 31.11 -49.46
CA SER A 122 32.53 31.19 -49.50
C SER A 122 31.86 29.82 -49.62
N PHE A 123 30.92 29.56 -48.69
CA PHE A 123 30.10 28.35 -48.61
C PHE A 123 28.62 28.71 -48.80
N GLU A 124 27.78 27.76 -49.23
CA GLU A 124 26.33 27.96 -49.35
C GLU A 124 25.59 27.42 -48.12
N LYS A 125 24.45 28.05 -47.76
CA LYS A 125 23.63 27.63 -46.61
C LYS A 125 22.61 26.58 -47.05
N THR A 126 22.63 25.41 -46.42
CA THR A 126 21.62 24.36 -46.58
C THR A 126 20.36 24.66 -45.76
N VAL A 127 19.21 24.14 -46.22
CA VAL A 127 17.91 24.23 -45.54
C VAL A 127 17.37 22.81 -45.39
N ALA A 128 16.91 22.46 -44.19
CA ALA A 128 16.34 21.14 -43.89
C ALA A 128 14.84 21.10 -44.25
N THR A 129 14.30 19.91 -44.56
CA THR A 129 12.85 19.70 -44.72
C THR A 129 12.12 19.78 -43.36
N PRO A 130 10.88 20.30 -43.32
CA PRO A 130 10.14 20.48 -42.08
C PRO A 130 9.60 19.15 -41.55
N THR A 131 9.32 19.08 -40.24
CA THR A 131 8.71 17.92 -39.59
C THR A 131 7.43 18.32 -38.88
N ALA A 132 6.27 17.89 -39.39
CA ALA A 132 4.95 18.21 -38.84
C ALA A 132 4.69 17.51 -37.50
N ARG A 133 4.27 18.26 -36.47
CA ARG A 133 3.83 17.74 -35.17
C ARG A 133 2.86 18.71 -34.49
N PHE A 134 1.83 18.20 -33.82
CA PHE A 134 0.96 19.02 -32.97
C PHE A 134 0.38 18.25 -31.78
N LYS A 135 -0.30 18.97 -30.89
CA LYS A 135 -1.15 18.44 -29.80
C LYS A 135 -2.52 19.14 -29.80
N THR A 136 -3.49 18.56 -29.09
CA THR A 136 -4.77 19.23 -28.78
C THR A 136 -5.02 19.26 -27.27
N ASN A 137 -5.91 20.14 -26.81
CA ASN A 137 -6.36 20.17 -25.42
C ASN A 137 -7.28 18.98 -25.08
N ILE A 138 -8.14 18.58 -26.02
CA ILE A 138 -9.10 17.46 -25.92
C ILE A 138 -9.19 16.72 -27.27
N THR A 139 -9.70 15.49 -27.23
CA THR A 139 -9.95 14.65 -28.44
C THR A 139 -11.36 14.05 -28.47
N THR A 140 -12.16 14.22 -27.42
CA THR A 140 -13.54 13.73 -27.34
C THR A 140 -14.42 14.69 -26.52
N GLY A 141 -15.72 14.74 -26.82
CA GLY A 141 -16.73 15.48 -26.06
C GLY A 141 -18.00 15.77 -26.86
N PRO A 142 -19.05 16.32 -26.22
CA PRO A 142 -20.34 16.59 -26.87
C PRO A 142 -20.29 17.76 -27.86
N ALA A 143 -21.19 17.75 -28.86
CA ALA A 143 -21.38 18.88 -29.77
C ALA A 143 -22.06 20.08 -29.07
N PRO A 144 -21.62 21.34 -29.30
CA PRO A 144 -20.47 21.74 -30.11
C PRO A 144 -19.14 21.60 -29.34
N LEU A 145 -18.14 20.93 -29.94
CA LEU A 145 -16.86 20.65 -29.28
C LEU A 145 -15.78 21.64 -29.71
N ALA A 146 -15.32 22.49 -28.79
CA ALA A 146 -14.23 23.44 -29.01
C ALA A 146 -12.85 22.83 -28.70
N VAL A 147 -12.04 22.63 -29.73
CA VAL A 147 -10.70 22.03 -29.65
C VAL A 147 -9.64 23.08 -29.99
N ALA A 148 -8.71 23.31 -29.07
CA ALA A 148 -7.53 24.12 -29.28
C ALA A 148 -6.38 23.23 -29.78
N PHE A 149 -5.72 23.66 -30.85
CA PHE A 149 -4.61 22.96 -31.49
C PHE A 149 -3.31 23.72 -31.22
N THR A 150 -2.23 22.99 -30.91
CA THR A 150 -0.92 23.58 -30.60
C THR A 150 0.16 22.93 -31.45
N ASP A 151 0.78 23.72 -32.33
CA ASP A 151 1.89 23.30 -33.17
C ASP A 151 3.15 23.00 -32.33
N THR A 152 3.90 21.99 -32.78
CA THR A 152 5.18 21.56 -32.22
C THR A 152 6.15 21.10 -33.33
N SER A 153 5.90 21.56 -34.57
CA SER A 153 6.66 21.21 -35.77
C SER A 153 8.06 21.83 -35.77
N THR A 154 9.00 21.25 -36.52
CA THR A 154 10.32 21.84 -36.74
C THR A 154 10.48 22.36 -38.17
N ASP A 155 11.30 23.41 -38.31
CA ASP A 155 11.75 23.99 -39.58
C ASP A 155 10.62 24.48 -40.51
N ALA A 156 9.43 24.76 -39.98
CA ALA A 156 8.26 25.21 -40.73
C ALA A 156 8.25 26.74 -40.97
N ASP A 157 8.01 27.17 -42.21
CA ASP A 157 7.75 28.58 -42.58
C ASP A 157 6.24 28.89 -42.72
N SER A 158 5.39 27.86 -42.75
CA SER A 158 3.95 27.97 -43.03
C SER A 158 3.15 26.78 -42.51
N TRP A 159 1.87 27.00 -42.20
CA TRP A 159 0.92 26.02 -41.65
C TRP A 159 -0.36 25.99 -42.48
N SER A 160 -0.96 24.79 -42.61
CA SER A 160 -2.24 24.55 -43.25
C SER A 160 -2.97 23.44 -42.51
N TRP A 161 -4.02 23.80 -41.80
CA TRP A 161 -4.92 22.89 -41.11
C TRP A 161 -6.13 22.55 -41.99
N ASP A 162 -6.46 21.27 -42.04
CA ASP A 162 -7.79 20.76 -42.44
C ASP A 162 -8.36 20.05 -41.22
N PHE A 163 -9.54 20.46 -40.75
CA PHE A 163 -10.14 19.87 -39.55
C PHE A 163 -10.93 18.58 -39.83
N GLY A 164 -11.09 18.20 -41.10
CA GLY A 164 -11.81 16.99 -41.52
C GLY A 164 -13.33 17.14 -41.57
N ASP A 165 -13.87 18.31 -41.22
CA ASP A 165 -15.28 18.69 -41.40
C ASP A 165 -15.51 19.57 -42.66
N GLY A 166 -14.45 19.81 -43.44
CA GLY A 166 -14.44 20.70 -44.61
C GLY A 166 -14.03 22.14 -44.29
N THR A 167 -13.66 22.46 -43.05
CA THR A 167 -13.09 23.76 -42.67
C THR A 167 -11.57 23.70 -42.48
N THR A 168 -10.90 24.84 -42.64
CA THR A 168 -9.44 24.96 -42.70
C THR A 168 -8.94 26.23 -42.01
N SER A 169 -7.71 26.21 -41.47
CA SER A 169 -7.01 27.42 -41.01
C SER A 169 -5.55 27.46 -41.48
N ALA A 170 -4.95 28.66 -41.54
CA ALA A 170 -3.53 28.89 -41.76
C ALA A 170 -2.80 29.43 -40.51
N ASP A 171 -3.49 29.53 -39.38
CA ASP A 171 -2.88 29.94 -38.10
C ASP A 171 -1.94 28.84 -37.58
N GLN A 172 -0.87 29.22 -36.87
CA GLN A 172 0.01 28.24 -36.24
C GLN A 172 -0.70 27.45 -35.12
N ASN A 173 -1.54 28.11 -34.32
CA ASN A 173 -2.22 27.53 -33.15
C ASN A 173 -3.73 27.87 -33.17
N PRO A 174 -4.53 27.26 -34.06
CA PRO A 174 -5.95 27.57 -34.18
C PRO A 174 -6.78 26.96 -33.04
N THR A 175 -7.94 27.55 -32.79
CA THR A 175 -9.02 26.88 -32.04
C THR A 175 -10.19 26.67 -32.99
N HIS A 176 -10.67 25.43 -33.10
CA HIS A 176 -11.78 25.06 -33.98
C HIS A 176 -12.95 24.52 -33.17
N THR A 177 -14.18 24.73 -33.64
CA THR A 177 -15.39 24.25 -32.96
C THR A 177 -16.20 23.35 -33.89
N TYR A 178 -16.16 22.05 -33.62
CA TYR A 178 -16.94 21.06 -34.35
C TYR A 178 -18.40 21.14 -33.91
N ALA A 179 -19.26 21.69 -34.77
CA ALA A 179 -20.65 22.00 -34.43
C ALA A 179 -21.59 20.78 -34.45
N THR A 180 -21.15 19.65 -35.02
CA THR A 180 -21.96 18.44 -35.25
C THR A 180 -21.25 17.17 -34.76
N PRO A 181 -21.99 16.20 -34.21
CA PRO A 181 -21.45 14.88 -33.86
C PRO A 181 -20.84 14.15 -35.06
N GLY A 182 -19.82 13.34 -34.81
CA GLY A 182 -19.06 12.63 -35.83
C GLY A 182 -17.59 12.43 -35.46
N THR A 183 -16.88 11.62 -36.25
CA THR A 183 -15.44 11.39 -36.10
C THR A 183 -14.69 12.12 -37.21
N TYR A 184 -13.88 13.10 -36.82
CA TYR A 184 -13.12 13.97 -37.72
C TYR A 184 -11.63 13.64 -37.65
N THR A 185 -10.91 13.87 -38.74
CA THR A 185 -9.44 13.74 -38.79
C THR A 185 -8.83 15.10 -39.05
N ALA A 186 -8.36 15.74 -37.98
CA ALA A 186 -7.61 16.98 -38.08
C ALA A 186 -6.21 16.69 -38.63
N ASN A 187 -5.80 17.42 -39.66
CA ASN A 187 -4.54 17.28 -40.38
C ASN A 187 -3.80 18.62 -40.41
N LEU A 188 -2.61 18.67 -39.82
CA LEU A 188 -1.67 19.78 -39.99
C LEU A 188 -0.68 19.43 -41.09
N THR A 189 -0.63 20.25 -42.14
CA THR A 189 0.48 20.28 -43.11
C THR A 189 1.34 21.51 -42.86
N VAL A 190 2.66 21.34 -42.79
CA VAL A 190 3.64 22.44 -42.74
C VAL A 190 4.59 22.41 -43.92
N ALA A 191 5.06 23.57 -44.36
CA ALA A 191 5.97 23.69 -45.50
C ALA A 191 7.05 24.78 -45.30
N ASN A 192 8.18 24.58 -45.98
CA ASN A 192 9.30 25.53 -46.10
C ASN A 192 9.94 25.44 -47.50
N ALA A 193 11.03 26.17 -47.74
CA ALA A 193 11.73 26.17 -49.04
C ALA A 193 12.35 24.82 -49.49
N ALA A 194 12.53 23.85 -48.59
CA ALA A 194 13.07 22.52 -48.88
C ALA A 194 11.99 21.43 -49.05
N GLY A 195 10.77 21.64 -48.57
CA GLY A 195 9.66 20.69 -48.75
C GLY A 195 8.49 20.89 -47.79
N SER A 196 7.67 19.85 -47.63
CA SER A 196 6.51 19.83 -46.74
C SER A 196 6.37 18.51 -45.99
N SER A 197 5.64 18.55 -44.87
CA SER A 197 5.36 17.41 -43.98
C SER A 197 3.95 17.53 -43.42
N SER A 198 3.34 16.42 -43.01
CA SER A 198 1.96 16.38 -42.47
C SER A 198 1.81 15.44 -41.28
N ALA A 199 0.95 15.82 -40.33
CA ALA A 199 0.59 15.03 -39.15
C ALA A 199 -0.93 15.07 -38.91
N THR A 200 -1.49 14.03 -38.30
CA THR A 200 -2.94 13.87 -38.13
C THR A 200 -3.35 13.44 -36.72
N ALA A 201 -4.51 13.90 -36.25
CA ALA A 201 -5.16 13.44 -35.03
C ALA A 201 -6.67 13.24 -35.23
N THR A 202 -7.26 12.28 -34.52
CA THR A 202 -8.70 11.99 -34.57
C THR A 202 -9.43 12.74 -33.46
N ILE A 203 -10.53 13.42 -33.80
CA ILE A 203 -11.44 14.10 -32.88
C ILE A 203 -12.82 13.43 -32.96
N THR A 204 -13.35 12.99 -31.82
CA THR A 204 -14.67 12.31 -31.73
C THR A 204 -15.67 13.22 -31.05
N VAL A 205 -16.66 13.70 -31.80
CA VAL A 205 -17.72 14.58 -31.28
C VAL A 205 -18.96 13.74 -31.04
N ARG A 206 -19.46 13.77 -29.80
CA ARG A 206 -20.64 13.01 -29.36
C ARG A 206 -21.92 13.84 -29.55
N GLU A 207 -23.07 13.16 -29.64
CA GLU A 207 -24.37 13.82 -29.46
C GLU A 207 -24.40 14.55 -28.12
N LYS A 208 -25.11 15.67 -28.07
CA LYS A 208 -25.10 16.56 -26.89
C LYS A 208 -25.58 15.85 -25.62
N ASP A 209 -26.54 14.95 -25.77
CA ASP A 209 -27.22 14.23 -24.70
C ASP A 209 -26.83 12.73 -24.68
N ALA A 210 -25.64 12.38 -25.19
CA ALA A 210 -25.12 11.00 -25.22
C ALA A 210 -24.14 10.74 -24.07
N VAL A 211 -24.59 9.96 -23.10
CA VAL A 211 -23.84 9.58 -21.90
C VAL A 211 -22.99 8.33 -22.19
N GLU A 212 -21.78 8.28 -21.63
CA GLU A 212 -20.86 7.15 -21.78
C GLU A 212 -21.18 6.05 -20.76
N ILE A 213 -21.51 4.84 -21.22
CA ILE A 213 -21.64 3.65 -20.36
C ILE A 213 -20.23 3.11 -20.09
N VAL A 214 -19.73 3.33 -18.88
CA VAL A 214 -18.37 2.95 -18.45
C VAL A 214 -18.28 1.51 -17.94
N ARG A 215 -19.40 0.91 -17.52
CA ARG A 215 -19.46 -0.52 -17.14
C ARG A 215 -20.71 -1.16 -17.72
N GLY A 216 -20.55 -2.27 -18.45
CA GLY A 216 -21.65 -3.10 -18.91
C GLY A 216 -22.25 -2.77 -20.29
N PRO A 217 -23.44 -3.32 -20.59
CA PRO A 217 -24.29 -4.09 -19.68
C PRO A 217 -23.69 -5.43 -19.25
N TYR A 218 -24.10 -5.94 -18.09
CA TYR A 218 -23.77 -7.28 -17.59
C TYR A 218 -24.89 -7.91 -16.77
N LEU A 219 -24.87 -9.24 -16.67
CA LEU A 219 -25.97 -10.04 -16.12
C LEU A 219 -25.59 -10.61 -14.74
N THR A 220 -26.46 -10.44 -13.75
CA THR A 220 -26.38 -11.10 -12.42
C THR A 220 -27.75 -11.67 -12.03
N GLY A 221 -27.79 -12.56 -11.04
CA GLY A 221 -29.06 -12.98 -10.41
C GLY A 221 -30.08 -13.64 -11.34
N THR A 222 -29.64 -14.36 -12.39
CA THR A 222 -30.55 -15.14 -13.25
C THR A 222 -31.20 -16.29 -12.46
N THR A 223 -32.43 -16.61 -12.83
CA THR A 223 -33.19 -17.76 -12.32
C THR A 223 -33.96 -18.42 -13.46
N THR A 224 -34.89 -19.32 -13.15
CA THR A 224 -35.84 -19.87 -14.14
C THR A 224 -36.81 -18.82 -14.69
N THR A 225 -37.08 -17.73 -13.97
CA THR A 225 -38.13 -16.74 -14.34
C THR A 225 -37.71 -15.27 -14.22
N ALA A 226 -36.46 -14.98 -13.88
CA ALA A 226 -35.93 -13.62 -13.77
C ALA A 226 -34.44 -13.51 -14.15
N THR A 227 -33.97 -12.27 -14.35
CA THR A 227 -32.54 -11.91 -14.36
C THR A 227 -32.35 -10.45 -13.98
N VAL A 228 -31.17 -10.05 -13.51
CA VAL A 228 -30.80 -8.64 -13.31
C VAL A 228 -29.86 -8.20 -14.44
N VAL A 229 -30.17 -7.06 -15.06
CA VAL A 229 -29.32 -6.38 -16.04
C VAL A 229 -28.71 -5.14 -15.38
N ASN A 230 -27.38 -5.06 -15.41
CA ASN A 230 -26.59 -4.10 -14.65
C ASN A 230 -25.75 -3.22 -15.58
N TRP A 231 -25.62 -1.93 -15.29
CA TRP A 231 -24.66 -1.05 -15.97
C TRP A 231 -24.32 0.20 -15.13
N MET A 232 -23.22 0.87 -15.48
CA MET A 232 -22.80 2.15 -14.92
C MET A 232 -22.60 3.18 -16.04
N ALA A 233 -23.14 4.38 -15.84
CA ALA A 233 -22.94 5.56 -16.68
C ALA A 233 -21.90 6.52 -16.06
N GLN A 234 -21.20 7.29 -16.89
CA GLN A 234 -20.21 8.28 -16.44
C GLN A 234 -20.85 9.43 -15.64
N GLU A 235 -22.09 9.78 -15.97
CA GLU A 235 -22.90 10.81 -15.34
C GLU A 235 -24.28 10.22 -14.99
N PRO A 236 -24.96 10.66 -13.91
CA PRO A 236 -26.27 10.14 -13.55
C PRO A 236 -27.30 10.34 -14.66
N VAL A 237 -27.98 9.27 -15.06
CA VAL A 237 -28.90 9.28 -16.21
C VAL A 237 -30.10 8.37 -15.97
N ALA A 238 -31.21 8.61 -16.67
CA ALA A 238 -32.31 7.65 -16.73
C ALA A 238 -32.01 6.58 -17.79
N GLY A 239 -32.31 5.31 -17.48
CA GLY A 239 -32.07 4.19 -18.38
C GLY A 239 -33.21 3.16 -18.43
N THR A 240 -33.27 2.41 -19.51
CA THR A 240 -34.31 1.42 -19.82
C THR A 240 -33.68 0.17 -20.43
N VAL A 241 -34.13 -1.01 -20.01
CA VAL A 241 -33.84 -2.29 -20.68
C VAL A 241 -34.98 -2.63 -21.61
N GLU A 242 -34.69 -2.91 -22.88
CA GLU A 242 -35.63 -3.46 -23.85
C GLU A 242 -35.29 -4.94 -24.09
N TYR A 243 -36.28 -5.83 -24.14
CA TYR A 243 -36.06 -7.27 -24.30
C TYR A 243 -37.20 -8.01 -25.04
N ALA A 244 -36.88 -9.17 -25.62
CA ALA A 244 -37.79 -10.13 -26.25
C ALA A 244 -37.22 -11.54 -26.15
N ASP A 245 -38.05 -12.59 -26.18
CA ASP A 245 -37.55 -13.94 -26.49
C ASP A 245 -37.11 -14.02 -27.96
N ASP A 246 -36.20 -14.93 -28.28
CA ASP A 246 -35.69 -15.16 -29.65
C ASP A 246 -36.84 -15.39 -30.66
N ALA A 247 -37.87 -16.15 -30.29
CA ALA A 247 -38.99 -16.43 -31.18
C ALA A 247 -39.76 -15.16 -31.57
N TYR A 248 -39.97 -14.23 -30.65
CA TYR A 248 -40.49 -12.88 -30.95
C TYR A 248 -39.47 -12.07 -31.75
N TYR A 249 -38.22 -11.97 -31.28
CA TYR A 249 -37.18 -11.12 -31.87
C TYR A 249 -36.94 -11.47 -33.34
N THR A 250 -36.69 -12.75 -33.63
CA THR A 250 -36.48 -13.29 -34.98
C THR A 250 -37.74 -13.17 -35.85
N ALA A 251 -38.95 -13.23 -35.29
CA ALA A 251 -40.20 -13.12 -36.06
C ALA A 251 -40.74 -11.69 -36.25
N LYS A 252 -40.24 -10.71 -35.49
CA LYS A 252 -40.73 -9.31 -35.48
C LYS A 252 -39.69 -8.25 -35.80
N GLY A 253 -38.40 -8.52 -35.59
CA GLY A 253 -37.31 -7.57 -35.84
C GLY A 253 -37.23 -6.47 -34.77
N GLY A 254 -37.24 -6.87 -33.49
CA GLY A 254 -37.14 -5.95 -32.36
C GLY A 254 -37.64 -6.55 -31.05
N TYR A 255 -37.67 -5.71 -30.01
CA TYR A 255 -38.03 -6.10 -28.64
C TYR A 255 -39.55 -6.06 -28.39
N GLU A 256 -40.03 -6.82 -27.41
CA GLU A 256 -41.46 -6.90 -27.03
C GLU A 256 -41.76 -6.02 -25.81
N LYS A 257 -40.86 -6.06 -24.82
CA LYS A 257 -41.05 -5.54 -23.48
C LYS A 257 -39.95 -4.53 -23.15
N SER A 258 -40.25 -3.61 -22.23
CA SER A 258 -39.31 -2.61 -21.74
C SER A 258 -39.50 -2.35 -20.25
N VAL A 259 -38.41 -2.31 -19.47
CA VAL A 259 -38.42 -1.91 -18.05
C VAL A 259 -37.53 -0.69 -17.88
N ALA A 260 -38.10 0.42 -17.40
CA ALA A 260 -37.37 1.62 -17.04
C ALA A 260 -36.82 1.50 -15.60
N GLY A 261 -35.65 2.09 -15.36
CA GLY A 261 -35.02 2.10 -14.05
C GLY A 261 -35.61 3.11 -13.08
N THR A 262 -34.97 3.21 -11.91
CA THR A 262 -35.09 4.36 -11.01
C THR A 262 -34.66 5.67 -11.68
N ALA A 263 -34.97 6.80 -11.03
CA ALA A 263 -34.55 8.13 -11.48
C ALA A 263 -33.02 8.27 -11.60
N GLU A 264 -32.57 9.33 -12.28
CA GLU A 264 -31.19 9.61 -12.68
C GLU A 264 -30.11 9.11 -11.69
N ALA A 265 -29.41 8.04 -12.08
CA ALA A 265 -28.45 7.34 -11.25
C ALA A 265 -27.17 7.02 -12.03
N GLY A 266 -26.04 6.89 -11.33
CA GLY A 266 -24.77 6.47 -11.93
C GLY A 266 -24.70 4.96 -12.18
N PHE A 267 -25.34 4.17 -11.31
CA PHE A 267 -25.48 2.71 -11.43
C PHE A 267 -26.96 2.32 -11.58
N HIS A 268 -27.20 1.23 -12.31
CA HIS A 268 -28.51 0.63 -12.44
C HIS A 268 -28.43 -0.89 -12.28
N HIS A 269 -29.40 -1.44 -11.55
CA HIS A 269 -29.69 -2.87 -11.46
C HIS A 269 -31.17 -3.04 -11.81
N ILE A 270 -31.48 -3.50 -13.03
CA ILE A 270 -32.87 -3.70 -13.48
C ILE A 270 -33.19 -5.19 -13.51
N THR A 271 -34.06 -5.62 -12.60
CA THR A 271 -34.67 -6.95 -12.64
C THR A 271 -35.67 -7.04 -13.78
N LEU A 272 -35.51 -8.04 -14.63
CA LEU A 272 -36.52 -8.52 -15.57
C LEU A 272 -37.21 -9.73 -14.93
N GLU A 273 -38.53 -9.68 -14.78
CA GLU A 273 -39.34 -10.71 -14.11
C GLU A 273 -40.42 -11.28 -15.03
N GLY A 274 -40.99 -12.44 -14.66
CA GLY A 274 -42.04 -13.10 -15.44
C GLY A 274 -41.53 -13.68 -16.76
N LEU A 275 -40.25 -14.03 -16.80
CA LEU A 275 -39.60 -14.70 -17.92
C LEU A 275 -40.00 -16.19 -17.95
N THR A 276 -39.87 -16.82 -19.12
CA THR A 276 -40.13 -18.26 -19.30
C THR A 276 -38.85 -19.05 -19.02
N PRO A 277 -38.88 -20.23 -18.36
CA PRO A 277 -37.70 -21.08 -18.18
C PRO A 277 -37.08 -21.57 -19.50
N ASP A 278 -35.79 -21.94 -19.46
CA ASP A 278 -34.95 -22.39 -20.60
C ASP A 278 -35.14 -21.59 -21.91
N THR A 279 -35.34 -20.28 -21.80
CA THR A 279 -35.68 -19.41 -22.93
C THR A 279 -34.55 -18.43 -23.21
N LEU A 280 -34.14 -18.35 -24.48
CA LEU A 280 -33.18 -17.35 -24.95
C LEU A 280 -33.89 -16.01 -25.14
N TYR A 281 -33.36 -14.97 -24.50
CA TYR A 281 -33.83 -13.60 -24.57
C TYR A 281 -32.78 -12.72 -25.24
N HIS A 282 -33.21 -11.90 -26.20
CA HIS A 282 -32.46 -10.76 -26.72
C HIS A 282 -32.77 -9.52 -25.88
N TYR A 283 -31.75 -8.71 -25.58
CA TYR A 283 -31.90 -7.47 -24.82
C TYR A 283 -30.90 -6.39 -25.23
N ARG A 284 -31.24 -5.14 -24.90
CA ARG A 284 -30.33 -3.99 -24.95
C ARG A 284 -30.63 -2.99 -23.83
N VAL A 285 -29.68 -2.10 -23.56
CA VAL A 285 -29.84 -0.94 -22.68
C VAL A 285 -29.92 0.34 -23.50
N THR A 286 -30.83 1.23 -23.11
CA THR A 286 -30.91 2.61 -23.61
C THR A 286 -30.78 3.55 -22.41
N ALA A 287 -29.73 4.36 -22.36
CA ALA A 287 -29.39 5.29 -21.28
C ALA A 287 -29.21 6.71 -21.84
N GLY A 288 -30.09 7.64 -21.46
CA GLY A 288 -30.20 8.94 -22.15
C GLY A 288 -30.51 8.74 -23.64
N SER A 289 -29.67 9.29 -24.53
CA SER A 289 -29.72 8.99 -25.98
C SER A 289 -28.83 7.82 -26.42
N THR A 290 -28.00 7.26 -25.53
CA THR A 290 -27.07 6.16 -25.84
C THR A 290 -27.79 4.82 -25.81
N THR A 291 -27.85 4.11 -26.95
CA THR A 291 -28.39 2.74 -27.04
C THR A 291 -27.26 1.75 -27.28
N THR A 292 -27.25 0.62 -26.56
CA THR A 292 -26.23 -0.43 -26.71
C THR A 292 -26.46 -1.31 -27.95
N GLY A 293 -25.53 -2.23 -28.20
CA GLY A 293 -25.77 -3.36 -29.09
C GLY A 293 -26.86 -4.30 -28.56
N ASP A 294 -27.25 -5.24 -29.42
CA ASP A 294 -28.06 -6.42 -29.09
C ASP A 294 -27.19 -7.47 -28.39
N TYR A 295 -27.70 -8.01 -27.28
CA TYR A 295 -27.04 -9.01 -26.45
C TYR A 295 -28.05 -10.09 -26.04
N THR A 296 -27.58 -11.26 -25.59
CA THR A 296 -28.46 -12.39 -25.27
C THR A 296 -28.22 -13.00 -23.91
N PHE A 297 -29.28 -13.44 -23.22
CA PHE A 297 -29.17 -14.29 -22.03
C PHE A 297 -30.16 -15.46 -22.10
N ARG A 298 -29.91 -16.53 -21.35
CA ARG A 298 -30.82 -17.68 -21.22
C ARG A 298 -31.27 -17.83 -19.77
N THR A 299 -32.58 -17.86 -19.54
CA THR A 299 -33.14 -18.24 -18.24
C THR A 299 -32.82 -19.69 -17.90
N PHE A 300 -32.71 -20.01 -16.62
CA PHE A 300 -32.34 -21.36 -16.22
C PHE A 300 -33.42 -22.39 -16.55
N PRO A 301 -33.04 -23.64 -16.87
CA PRO A 301 -33.97 -24.74 -17.05
C PRO A 301 -34.47 -25.29 -15.71
N GLU A 302 -35.68 -25.85 -15.70
CA GLU A 302 -36.24 -26.56 -14.54
C GLU A 302 -35.65 -27.98 -14.43
N ASP A 303 -35.48 -28.70 -15.55
CA ASP A 303 -34.86 -30.02 -15.63
C ASP A 303 -33.79 -30.11 -16.73
N GLY A 304 -32.99 -31.19 -16.73
CA GLY A 304 -32.00 -31.46 -17.78
C GLY A 304 -30.54 -31.25 -17.36
N GLY A 305 -29.71 -30.84 -18.31
CA GLY A 305 -28.26 -30.75 -18.15
C GLY A 305 -27.70 -29.47 -18.77
N PHE A 306 -26.71 -28.88 -18.12
CA PHE A 306 -26.17 -27.56 -18.46
C PHE A 306 -24.64 -27.54 -18.28
N THR A 307 -24.02 -26.46 -18.74
CA THR A 307 -22.58 -26.21 -18.58
C THR A 307 -22.38 -24.86 -17.91
N PHE A 308 -21.50 -24.82 -16.92
CA PHE A 308 -21.01 -23.59 -16.30
C PHE A 308 -19.48 -23.55 -16.29
N VAL A 309 -18.91 -22.38 -16.05
CA VAL A 309 -17.46 -22.17 -15.99
C VAL A 309 -17.08 -21.48 -14.68
N VAL A 310 -15.96 -21.89 -14.11
CA VAL A 310 -15.39 -21.36 -12.86
C VAL A 310 -14.00 -20.80 -13.13
N TYR A 311 -13.74 -19.57 -12.70
CA TYR A 311 -12.45 -18.89 -12.78
C TYR A 311 -12.37 -17.83 -11.68
N GLY A 312 -11.22 -17.16 -11.50
CA GLY A 312 -11.10 -16.08 -10.52
C GLY A 312 -9.83 -15.27 -10.71
N ASP A 313 -9.58 -14.34 -9.78
CA ASP A 313 -8.28 -13.71 -9.59
C ASP A 313 -7.82 -12.97 -10.86
N THR A 314 -8.60 -11.95 -11.24
CA THR A 314 -8.43 -11.15 -12.46
C THR A 314 -7.60 -9.87 -12.27
N GLN A 315 -6.92 -9.75 -11.13
CA GLN A 315 -6.10 -8.61 -10.67
C GLN A 315 -5.17 -7.92 -11.69
N ARG A 316 -4.68 -8.59 -12.75
CA ARG A 316 -3.81 -7.96 -13.79
C ARG A 316 -4.60 -7.63 -15.07
N PRO A 317 -4.93 -6.35 -15.34
CA PRO A 317 -5.70 -5.95 -16.51
C PRO A 317 -5.12 -6.37 -17.87
N ALA A 318 -3.81 -6.65 -17.99
CA ALA A 318 -3.21 -7.08 -19.25
C ALA A 318 -3.80 -8.42 -19.77
N ASN A 319 -4.13 -9.34 -18.86
CA ASN A 319 -4.42 -10.73 -19.20
C ASN A 319 -5.92 -11.07 -19.20
N ILE A 320 -6.76 -10.35 -18.45
CA ILE A 320 -8.22 -10.60 -18.27
C ILE A 320 -8.93 -10.98 -19.58
N LYS A 321 -8.69 -10.19 -20.64
CA LYS A 321 -9.38 -10.35 -21.93
C LYS A 321 -9.13 -11.71 -22.58
N LEU A 322 -7.96 -12.32 -22.40
CA LEU A 322 -7.63 -13.61 -23.01
C LEU A 322 -8.50 -14.74 -22.44
N VAL A 323 -8.71 -14.73 -21.12
CA VAL A 323 -9.57 -15.72 -20.45
C VAL A 323 -11.03 -15.43 -20.74
N ALA A 324 -11.48 -14.18 -20.59
CA ALA A 324 -12.88 -13.82 -20.83
C ALA A 324 -13.33 -14.02 -22.30
N ASP A 325 -12.50 -13.70 -23.30
CA ASP A 325 -12.82 -13.98 -24.71
C ASP A 325 -12.93 -15.47 -24.99
N ARG A 326 -12.11 -16.31 -24.35
CA ARG A 326 -12.16 -17.76 -24.50
C ARG A 326 -13.38 -18.36 -23.81
N ILE A 327 -13.78 -17.86 -22.64
CA ILE A 327 -15.02 -18.30 -21.98
C ILE A 327 -16.24 -17.88 -22.83
N ALA A 328 -16.21 -16.72 -23.48
CA ALA A 328 -17.21 -16.31 -24.47
C ALA A 328 -17.19 -17.12 -25.80
N GLU A 329 -16.22 -18.02 -26.00
CA GLU A 329 -16.21 -19.02 -27.09
C GLU A 329 -16.80 -20.38 -26.66
N GLU A 330 -17.04 -20.59 -25.35
CA GLU A 330 -17.56 -21.83 -24.77
C GLU A 330 -19.08 -21.81 -24.53
N GLU A 331 -19.70 -20.63 -24.64
CA GLU A 331 -21.13 -20.34 -24.41
C GLU A 331 -21.73 -21.03 -23.16
N PRO A 332 -21.12 -20.88 -21.96
CA PRO A 332 -21.68 -21.46 -20.73
C PRO A 332 -22.96 -20.73 -20.30
N LEU A 333 -23.84 -21.43 -19.57
CA LEU A 333 -25.10 -20.87 -19.07
C LEU A 333 -24.88 -19.76 -18.03
N PHE A 334 -23.84 -19.90 -17.22
CA PHE A 334 -23.34 -18.87 -16.31
C PHE A 334 -21.83 -19.08 -16.02
N VAL A 335 -21.20 -18.05 -15.46
CA VAL A 335 -19.85 -18.12 -14.86
C VAL A 335 -19.92 -17.90 -13.35
N LEU A 336 -18.97 -18.52 -12.63
CA LEU A 336 -18.77 -18.39 -11.20
C LEU A 336 -17.35 -17.86 -10.95
N HIS A 337 -17.25 -16.64 -10.42
CA HIS A 337 -15.98 -15.94 -10.17
C HIS A 337 -15.54 -16.12 -8.71
N THR A 338 -14.35 -16.67 -8.47
CA THR A 338 -13.84 -17.06 -7.14
C THR A 338 -13.12 -15.94 -6.39
N GLY A 339 -13.62 -14.70 -6.46
CA GLY A 339 -13.03 -13.53 -5.80
C GLY A 339 -11.90 -12.88 -6.58
N ASP A 340 -11.45 -11.70 -6.10
CA ASP A 340 -10.38 -10.89 -6.66
C ASP A 340 -10.64 -10.48 -8.12
N GLN A 341 -11.68 -9.67 -8.32
CA GLN A 341 -11.97 -9.06 -9.61
C GLN A 341 -10.95 -7.98 -9.97
N VAL A 342 -10.49 -7.22 -8.98
CA VAL A 342 -9.53 -6.10 -9.11
C VAL A 342 -8.39 -6.21 -8.09
N ASN A 343 -7.32 -5.43 -8.22
CA ASN A 343 -6.20 -5.43 -7.27
C ASN A 343 -6.33 -4.32 -6.21
N GLY A 344 -6.92 -3.18 -6.57
CA GLY A 344 -7.26 -2.10 -5.63
C GLY A 344 -8.75 -1.73 -5.75
N VAL A 345 -9.56 -2.09 -4.76
CA VAL A 345 -11.04 -1.98 -4.81
C VAL A 345 -11.58 -0.54 -4.96
N GLU A 346 -10.82 0.46 -4.51
CA GLU A 346 -11.13 1.89 -4.69
C GLU A 346 -10.80 2.39 -6.12
N SER A 347 -10.02 1.63 -6.90
CA SER A 347 -9.58 2.00 -8.24
C SER A 347 -10.71 1.87 -9.26
N ALA A 348 -11.46 2.95 -9.44
CA ALA A 348 -12.48 3.05 -10.49
C ALA A 348 -11.92 2.70 -11.89
N SER A 349 -10.62 2.94 -12.13
CA SER A 349 -9.93 2.55 -13.37
C SER A 349 -9.76 1.04 -13.52
N GLU A 350 -9.46 0.30 -12.44
CA GLU A 350 -9.32 -1.17 -12.50
C GLU A 350 -10.68 -1.85 -12.70
N TRP A 351 -11.72 -1.38 -12.01
CA TRP A 351 -13.09 -1.83 -12.24
C TRP A 351 -13.55 -1.58 -13.68
N ASN A 352 -13.29 -0.38 -14.22
CA ASN A 352 -13.60 -0.06 -15.62
C ASN A 352 -12.81 -0.99 -16.56
N ASP A 353 -11.55 -1.32 -16.25
CA ASP A 353 -10.75 -2.27 -17.03
C ASP A 353 -11.28 -3.71 -16.96
N PHE A 354 -11.71 -4.19 -15.79
CA PHE A 354 -12.35 -5.50 -15.62
C PHE A 354 -13.61 -5.60 -16.51
N PHE A 355 -14.59 -4.70 -16.33
CA PHE A 355 -15.83 -4.75 -17.09
C PHE A 355 -15.63 -4.56 -18.59
N ARG A 356 -14.73 -3.65 -19.00
CA ARG A 356 -14.42 -3.39 -20.41
C ARG A 356 -13.69 -4.55 -21.10
N LYS A 357 -12.90 -5.34 -20.37
CA LYS A 357 -12.14 -6.49 -20.92
C LYS A 357 -12.94 -7.77 -20.90
N SER A 358 -13.76 -7.97 -19.88
CA SER A 358 -14.70 -9.09 -19.75
C SER A 358 -16.04 -8.88 -20.48
N GLY A 359 -16.33 -7.67 -20.95
CA GLY A 359 -17.66 -7.27 -21.44
C GLY A 359 -18.28 -8.12 -22.55
N ARG A 360 -17.47 -8.74 -23.45
CA ARG A 360 -18.00 -9.68 -24.47
C ARG A 360 -18.70 -10.88 -23.83
N MET A 361 -18.14 -11.39 -22.74
CA MET A 361 -18.68 -12.49 -21.94
C MET A 361 -19.80 -11.97 -21.03
N LEU A 362 -19.53 -10.96 -20.20
CA LEU A 362 -20.47 -10.51 -19.16
C LEU A 362 -21.80 -9.96 -19.70
N ALA A 363 -21.81 -9.42 -20.93
CA ALA A 363 -23.04 -9.00 -21.60
C ALA A 363 -23.88 -10.16 -22.16
N ASN A 364 -23.35 -11.38 -22.25
CA ASN A 364 -24.05 -12.54 -22.82
C ASN A 364 -24.11 -13.76 -21.89
N THR A 365 -23.54 -13.64 -20.69
CA THR A 365 -23.36 -14.74 -19.73
C THR A 365 -23.43 -14.18 -18.32
N THR A 366 -24.35 -14.71 -17.51
CA THR A 366 -24.54 -14.30 -16.11
C THR A 366 -23.31 -14.60 -15.27
N ILE A 367 -22.87 -13.61 -14.50
CA ILE A 367 -21.84 -13.78 -13.48
C ILE A 367 -22.47 -13.92 -12.09
N TYR A 368 -22.09 -15.00 -11.41
CA TYR A 368 -22.14 -15.11 -9.95
C TYR A 368 -20.70 -14.96 -9.45
N THR A 369 -20.53 -14.38 -8.29
CA THR A 369 -19.21 -14.09 -7.75
C THR A 369 -19.20 -14.14 -6.23
N THR A 370 -18.11 -14.65 -5.66
CA THR A 370 -17.69 -14.36 -4.29
C THR A 370 -16.71 -13.19 -4.30
N MET A 371 -16.35 -12.71 -3.12
CA MET A 371 -15.44 -11.60 -2.90
C MET A 371 -14.04 -12.13 -2.53
N GLY A 372 -12.98 -11.51 -3.03
CA GLY A 372 -11.61 -11.86 -2.64
C GLY A 372 -10.98 -10.86 -1.67
N ASN A 373 -9.77 -11.18 -1.20
CA ASN A 373 -9.10 -10.38 -0.18
C ASN A 373 -8.65 -9.00 -0.69
N HIS A 374 -8.64 -8.77 -2.01
CA HIS A 374 -8.40 -7.44 -2.59
C HIS A 374 -9.66 -6.55 -2.57
N GLU A 375 -10.86 -7.13 -2.47
CA GLU A 375 -12.13 -6.38 -2.37
C GLU A 375 -12.50 -5.96 -0.92
N LYS A 376 -11.94 -6.60 0.12
CA LYS A 376 -11.95 -6.14 1.53
C LYS A 376 -13.33 -5.77 2.13
N ASN A 377 -14.43 -6.38 1.69
CA ASN A 377 -15.81 -6.00 2.07
C ASN A 377 -16.19 -4.54 1.77
N HIS A 378 -15.52 -3.92 0.78
CA HIS A 378 -15.76 -2.54 0.37
C HIS A 378 -17.07 -2.39 -0.45
N THR A 379 -17.79 -1.27 -0.29
CA THR A 379 -19.12 -1.04 -0.90
C THR A 379 -19.13 -1.18 -2.42
N ALA A 380 -18.04 -0.80 -3.09
CA ALA A 380 -17.90 -0.88 -4.54
C ALA A 380 -18.13 -2.30 -5.12
N TYR A 381 -17.86 -3.38 -4.38
CA TYR A 381 -18.20 -4.74 -4.85
C TYR A 381 -19.72 -4.90 -4.97
N TYR A 382 -20.43 -4.53 -3.90
CA TYR A 382 -21.89 -4.58 -3.79
C TYR A 382 -22.58 -3.65 -4.81
N GLU A 383 -22.05 -2.43 -4.99
CA GLU A 383 -22.52 -1.44 -5.97
C GLU A 383 -22.33 -1.88 -7.43
N ASN A 384 -21.31 -2.71 -7.73
CA ASN A 384 -21.17 -3.29 -9.06
C ASN A 384 -22.16 -4.45 -9.26
N PHE A 385 -22.13 -5.49 -8.41
CA PHE A 385 -22.81 -6.73 -8.73
C PHE A 385 -24.29 -6.80 -8.31
N GLY A 386 -24.72 -5.97 -7.35
CA GLY A 386 -26.08 -6.03 -6.79
C GLY A 386 -26.38 -7.32 -6.00
N LEU A 387 -25.35 -8.09 -5.66
CA LEU A 387 -25.43 -9.36 -4.92
C LEU A 387 -25.20 -9.12 -3.42
N PRO A 388 -25.84 -9.88 -2.51
CA PRO A 388 -25.55 -9.83 -1.08
C PRO A 388 -24.22 -10.53 -0.74
N GLN A 389 -23.75 -10.36 0.50
CA GLN A 389 -22.47 -10.90 0.99
C GLN A 389 -22.33 -12.42 0.81
N ARG A 390 -23.41 -13.15 1.12
CA ARG A 390 -23.56 -14.58 0.85
C ARG A 390 -24.94 -14.87 0.29
N TYR A 391 -25.04 -15.87 -0.55
CA TYR A 391 -26.29 -16.29 -1.18
C TYR A 391 -26.20 -17.71 -1.74
N SER A 392 -27.35 -18.28 -2.05
CA SER A 392 -27.46 -19.50 -2.83
C SER A 392 -28.36 -19.30 -4.04
N PHE A 393 -28.21 -20.17 -5.03
CA PHE A 393 -29.11 -20.26 -6.18
C PHE A 393 -29.20 -21.69 -6.69
N THR A 394 -30.25 -21.98 -7.46
CA THR A 394 -30.46 -23.28 -8.09
C THR A 394 -30.50 -23.15 -9.61
N CYS A 395 -29.99 -24.17 -10.30
CA CYS A 395 -30.05 -24.31 -11.75
C CYS A 395 -30.33 -25.77 -12.07
N SER A 396 -31.54 -26.08 -12.54
CA SER A 396 -32.07 -27.46 -12.54
C SER A 396 -31.90 -28.16 -11.17
N ASP A 397 -31.59 -29.47 -11.16
CA ASP A 397 -31.36 -30.31 -9.97
C ASP A 397 -29.97 -30.07 -9.32
N ALA A 398 -29.49 -28.82 -9.33
CA ALA A 398 -28.21 -28.41 -8.76
C ALA A 398 -28.33 -27.11 -7.94
N GLN A 399 -27.76 -27.14 -6.74
CA GLN A 399 -27.64 -25.99 -5.83
C GLN A 399 -26.20 -25.48 -5.79
N PHE A 400 -26.07 -24.16 -5.71
CA PHE A 400 -24.81 -23.44 -5.59
C PHE A 400 -24.89 -22.54 -4.35
N ALA A 401 -24.01 -22.75 -3.38
CA ALA A 401 -23.83 -21.86 -2.24
C ALA A 401 -22.57 -21.00 -2.44
N VAL A 402 -22.69 -19.69 -2.25
CA VAL A 402 -21.60 -18.72 -2.39
C VAL A 402 -21.40 -18.01 -1.06
N LEU A 403 -20.24 -18.20 -0.47
CA LEU A 403 -19.86 -17.71 0.86
C LEU A 403 -18.88 -16.54 0.75
N ASP A 404 -18.81 -15.72 1.80
CA ASP A 404 -17.71 -14.80 2.05
C ASP A 404 -16.78 -15.40 3.12
N ASP A 405 -15.51 -15.60 2.79
CA ASP A 405 -14.49 -16.12 3.73
C ASP A 405 -13.44 -15.07 4.11
N ASN A 406 -13.64 -13.80 3.74
CA ASN A 406 -12.72 -12.71 4.09
C ASN A 406 -12.89 -12.25 5.54
N ASN A 407 -14.06 -12.47 6.15
CA ASN A 407 -14.35 -12.11 7.53
C ASN A 407 -14.32 -13.34 8.46
N TRP A 408 -13.13 -13.62 9.00
CA TRP A 408 -12.86 -14.72 9.94
C TRP A 408 -13.68 -14.70 11.25
N VAL A 409 -14.45 -13.63 11.53
CA VAL A 409 -15.36 -13.55 12.68
C VAL A 409 -16.75 -14.13 12.34
N ASP A 410 -17.26 -13.95 11.11
CA ASP A 410 -18.57 -14.49 10.72
C ASP A 410 -18.51 -16.00 10.41
N ILE A 411 -17.32 -16.64 10.33
CA ILE A 411 -17.18 -18.06 9.95
C ILE A 411 -18.10 -19.03 10.72
N ASN A 412 -18.39 -18.75 12.01
CA ASN A 412 -19.36 -19.53 12.80
C ASN A 412 -20.81 -19.37 12.30
N ARG A 413 -21.17 -18.18 11.84
CA ARG A 413 -22.51 -17.78 11.33
C ARG A 413 -22.65 -18.03 9.82
N GLU A 414 -21.56 -18.07 9.07
CA GLU A 414 -21.45 -18.73 7.76
C GLU A 414 -21.71 -20.24 7.91
N SER A 415 -21.07 -20.91 8.88
CA SER A 415 -21.23 -22.36 9.11
C SER A 415 -22.67 -22.76 9.43
N VAL A 416 -23.39 -21.96 10.23
CA VAL A 416 -24.82 -22.17 10.49
C VAL A 416 -25.64 -21.98 9.21
N TRP A 417 -25.41 -20.90 8.46
CA TRP A 417 -26.14 -20.66 7.21
C TRP A 417 -25.88 -21.74 6.16
N LEU A 418 -24.64 -22.20 6.01
CA LEU A 418 -24.25 -23.27 5.09
C LEU A 418 -24.90 -24.62 5.48
N LYS A 419 -25.03 -24.91 6.78
CA LYS A 419 -25.72 -26.11 7.30
C LYS A 419 -27.21 -26.09 6.95
N ASP A 420 -27.86 -24.93 7.09
CA ASP A 420 -29.29 -24.76 6.77
C ASP A 420 -29.55 -24.71 5.25
N ASP A 421 -28.70 -24.02 4.47
CA ASP A 421 -28.85 -23.92 3.01
C ASP A 421 -28.63 -25.28 2.33
N LEU A 422 -27.61 -26.02 2.74
CA LEU A 422 -27.31 -27.34 2.17
C LEU A 422 -28.30 -28.45 2.57
N ASP A 423 -29.30 -28.21 3.43
CA ASP A 423 -30.39 -29.16 3.74
C ASP A 423 -31.48 -29.19 2.64
N SER A 424 -31.05 -29.24 1.38
CA SER A 424 -31.92 -29.33 0.21
C SER A 424 -31.98 -30.75 -0.39
N ASP A 425 -33.08 -31.04 -1.09
CA ASP A 425 -33.27 -32.30 -1.83
C ASP A 425 -32.38 -32.45 -3.08
N ALA A 426 -31.68 -31.38 -3.52
CA ALA A 426 -31.00 -31.29 -4.81
C ALA A 426 -29.96 -32.42 -5.05
N ALA A 427 -29.85 -32.88 -6.29
CA ALA A 427 -28.92 -33.95 -6.67
C ALA A 427 -27.47 -33.55 -6.68
N TRP A 428 -27.19 -32.30 -7.04
CA TRP A 428 -25.84 -31.74 -7.04
C TRP A 428 -25.79 -30.55 -6.10
N LYS A 429 -24.71 -30.46 -5.33
CA LYS A 429 -24.43 -29.33 -4.43
C LYS A 429 -22.99 -28.89 -4.66
N PHE A 430 -22.81 -27.61 -4.91
CA PHE A 430 -21.53 -26.97 -5.16
C PHE A 430 -21.37 -25.78 -4.22
N VAL A 431 -20.13 -25.52 -3.78
CA VAL A 431 -19.82 -24.35 -2.93
C VAL A 431 -18.68 -23.55 -3.57
N ALA A 432 -18.74 -22.22 -3.46
CA ALA A 432 -17.63 -21.35 -3.85
C ALA A 432 -17.33 -20.29 -2.79
N HIS A 433 -16.05 -20.09 -2.53
CA HIS A 433 -15.47 -19.13 -1.59
C HIS A 433 -14.01 -18.86 -1.98
N HIS A 434 -13.43 -17.72 -1.64
CA HIS A 434 -12.18 -17.29 -2.27
C HIS A 434 -10.94 -18.10 -1.81
N HIS A 435 -10.73 -18.26 -0.51
CA HIS A 435 -9.51 -18.86 0.03
C HIS A 435 -9.56 -20.40 0.05
N PRO A 436 -8.54 -21.13 -0.46
CA PRO A 436 -8.60 -22.58 -0.59
C PRO A 436 -8.29 -23.33 0.73
N PRO A 437 -9.14 -24.28 1.19
CA PRO A 437 -8.90 -25.07 2.41
C PRO A 437 -7.77 -26.10 2.28
N TYR A 438 -7.33 -26.37 1.04
CA TYR A 438 -6.19 -27.21 0.68
C TYR A 438 -5.38 -26.51 -0.41
N SER A 439 -4.09 -26.27 -0.17
CA SER A 439 -3.14 -25.80 -1.18
C SER A 439 -1.70 -26.21 -0.84
N SER A 440 -0.87 -26.36 -1.86
CA SER A 440 0.58 -26.62 -1.74
C SER A 440 1.42 -25.33 -1.76
N THR A 441 0.82 -24.13 -1.64
CA THR A 441 1.56 -22.87 -1.69
C THR A 441 2.64 -22.79 -0.59
N PRO A 442 3.90 -22.36 -0.87
CA PRO A 442 5.03 -22.52 0.07
C PRO A 442 4.89 -21.74 1.38
N ASP A 443 4.22 -20.58 1.34
CA ASP A 443 3.93 -19.69 2.47
C ASP A 443 2.86 -20.26 3.42
N ARG A 444 1.91 -21.04 2.89
CA ARG A 444 0.80 -21.64 3.63
C ARG A 444 0.59 -23.11 3.19
N SER A 445 1.65 -23.90 3.33
CA SER A 445 1.68 -25.33 2.98
C SER A 445 0.61 -26.12 3.75
N GLY A 446 -0.53 -26.37 3.10
CA GLY A 446 -1.73 -26.93 3.72
C GLY A 446 -3.02 -26.21 3.32
N GLY A 447 -2.95 -24.96 2.86
CA GLY A 447 -4.11 -24.10 2.63
C GLY A 447 -4.69 -23.50 3.92
N TRP A 448 -5.89 -22.93 3.82
CA TRP A 448 -6.59 -22.26 4.92
C TRP A 448 -7.32 -23.29 5.78
N ILE A 449 -6.58 -23.95 6.67
CA ILE A 449 -7.04 -25.09 7.49
C ILE A 449 -8.33 -24.79 8.27
N LEU A 450 -8.54 -23.56 8.75
CA LEU A 450 -9.77 -23.16 9.46
C LEU A 450 -11.05 -23.37 8.63
N LEU A 451 -11.00 -23.21 7.30
CA LEU A 451 -12.15 -23.39 6.41
C LEU A 451 -12.55 -24.87 6.26
N ARG A 452 -11.73 -25.80 6.76
CA ARG A 452 -12.09 -27.23 6.86
C ARG A 452 -13.14 -27.51 7.94
N VAL A 453 -13.51 -26.53 8.77
CA VAL A 453 -14.66 -26.62 9.68
C VAL A 453 -15.95 -26.95 8.94
N TRP A 454 -16.09 -26.53 7.68
CA TRP A 454 -17.22 -26.89 6.82
C TRP A 454 -17.15 -28.32 6.26
N GLY A 455 -16.05 -29.04 6.46
CA GLY A 455 -15.79 -30.36 5.91
C GLY A 455 -16.84 -31.40 6.27
N GLU A 456 -17.21 -31.55 7.55
CA GLU A 456 -18.32 -32.44 7.93
C GLU A 456 -19.64 -31.99 7.30
N THR A 457 -19.97 -30.69 7.37
CA THR A 457 -21.24 -30.15 6.85
C THR A 457 -21.39 -30.43 5.35
N MET A 458 -20.36 -30.13 4.56
CA MET A 458 -20.32 -30.39 3.11
C MET A 458 -20.40 -31.89 2.79
N ARG A 459 -19.68 -32.72 3.54
CA ARG A 459 -19.68 -34.19 3.41
C ARG A 459 -21.05 -34.78 3.70
N ASN A 460 -21.67 -34.41 4.81
CA ASN A 460 -22.97 -34.91 5.24
C ASN A 460 -24.10 -34.46 4.31
N ALA A 461 -24.00 -33.25 3.74
CA ALA A 461 -24.96 -32.74 2.76
C ALA A 461 -24.84 -33.34 1.35
N GLY A 462 -23.68 -33.94 1.01
CA GLY A 462 -23.39 -34.49 -0.31
C GLY A 462 -22.84 -33.48 -1.33
N VAL A 463 -22.02 -32.51 -0.89
CA VAL A 463 -21.33 -31.58 -1.80
C VAL A 463 -20.41 -32.35 -2.75
N SER A 464 -20.49 -32.00 -4.04
CA SER A 464 -19.76 -32.69 -5.12
C SER A 464 -18.43 -32.02 -5.46
N ALA A 465 -18.39 -30.70 -5.44
CA ALA A 465 -17.16 -29.92 -5.54
C ALA A 465 -17.24 -28.58 -4.80
N VAL A 466 -16.07 -28.09 -4.40
CA VAL A 466 -15.82 -26.77 -3.81
C VAL A 466 -14.83 -26.03 -4.71
N PHE A 467 -15.09 -24.75 -4.98
CA PHE A 467 -14.34 -23.93 -5.93
C PHE A 467 -13.69 -22.72 -5.25
N ASN A 468 -12.38 -22.53 -5.47
CA ASN A 468 -11.57 -21.51 -4.80
C ASN A 468 -10.63 -20.76 -5.76
N GLY A 469 -10.25 -19.55 -5.36
CA GLY A 469 -9.27 -18.68 -6.01
C GLY A 469 -8.01 -18.55 -5.14
N HIS A 470 -7.53 -17.30 -4.98
CA HIS A 470 -6.46 -16.81 -4.11
C HIS A 470 -5.04 -17.32 -4.41
N VAL A 471 -4.87 -18.64 -4.51
CA VAL A 471 -3.62 -19.26 -4.93
C VAL A 471 -3.60 -19.24 -6.45
N HIS A 472 -2.67 -18.48 -7.02
CA HIS A 472 -2.61 -18.23 -8.46
C HIS A 472 -1.98 -19.39 -9.24
N ALA A 473 -2.53 -20.58 -9.09
CA ALA A 473 -2.21 -21.79 -9.84
C ALA A 473 -3.47 -22.66 -9.95
N TYR A 474 -3.41 -23.72 -10.75
CA TYR A 474 -4.42 -24.77 -10.68
C TYR A 474 -3.99 -25.85 -9.69
N GLU A 475 -4.82 -26.20 -8.72
CA GLU A 475 -4.64 -27.39 -7.86
C GLU A 475 -5.97 -28.12 -7.69
N ARG A 476 -5.95 -29.46 -7.64
CA ARG A 476 -7.14 -30.26 -7.30
C ARG A 476 -6.85 -31.29 -6.22
N TYR A 477 -7.77 -31.38 -5.26
CA TYR A 477 -7.78 -32.34 -4.17
C TYR A 477 -9.10 -33.13 -4.16
N VAL A 478 -9.08 -34.34 -3.63
CA VAL A 478 -10.27 -35.12 -3.28
C VAL A 478 -10.16 -35.57 -1.84
N VAL A 479 -11.01 -35.04 -0.97
CA VAL A 479 -11.07 -35.36 0.47
C VAL A 479 -12.52 -35.69 0.81
N ASP A 480 -12.75 -36.79 1.53
CA ASP A 480 -14.08 -37.35 1.84
C ASP A 480 -15.04 -37.53 0.64
N GLY A 481 -14.48 -37.61 -0.58
CA GLY A 481 -15.21 -37.72 -1.85
C GLY A 481 -15.58 -36.38 -2.49
N ILE A 482 -15.36 -35.26 -1.81
CA ILE A 482 -15.56 -33.89 -2.31
C ILE A 482 -14.36 -33.49 -3.16
N ASN A 483 -14.59 -32.88 -4.34
CA ASN A 483 -13.51 -32.32 -5.17
C ASN A 483 -13.25 -30.86 -4.77
N TYR A 484 -12.10 -30.55 -4.18
CA TYR A 484 -11.68 -29.16 -3.95
C TYR A 484 -10.83 -28.69 -5.13
N VAL A 485 -11.22 -27.58 -5.74
CA VAL A 485 -10.67 -27.10 -7.02
C VAL A 485 -10.21 -25.66 -6.87
N VAL A 486 -8.89 -25.49 -6.82
CA VAL A 486 -8.21 -24.18 -6.72
C VAL A 486 -7.90 -23.71 -8.14
N GLY A 487 -8.28 -22.48 -8.48
CA GLY A 487 -8.37 -22.05 -9.88
C GLY A 487 -8.07 -20.59 -10.14
N GLY A 488 -7.22 -19.93 -9.34
CA GLY A 488 -6.88 -18.50 -9.42
C GLY A 488 -6.05 -18.10 -10.65
N THR A 489 -6.60 -18.37 -11.82
CA THR A 489 -5.89 -18.44 -13.11
C THR A 489 -6.52 -17.54 -14.17
N GLY A 490 -7.39 -16.60 -13.77
CA GLY A 490 -8.06 -15.66 -14.67
C GLY A 490 -7.15 -14.55 -15.19
N ALA A 491 -6.35 -13.91 -14.33
CA ALA A 491 -5.30 -12.99 -14.76
C ALA A 491 -4.12 -12.77 -13.78
N GLY A 492 -4.22 -13.21 -12.52
CA GLY A 492 -3.31 -12.88 -11.41
C GLY A 492 -1.82 -13.22 -11.62
N PRO A 493 -0.92 -12.66 -10.79
CA PRO A 493 0.50 -13.01 -10.76
C PRO A 493 0.67 -14.46 -10.27
N LEU A 494 0.93 -15.38 -11.19
CA LEU A 494 0.92 -16.83 -10.91
C LEU A 494 1.95 -17.25 -9.84
N TYR A 495 1.56 -18.23 -9.02
CA TYR A 495 2.34 -18.72 -7.89
C TYR A 495 3.13 -19.99 -8.23
N ARG A 496 4.28 -20.15 -7.58
CA ARG A 496 5.05 -21.41 -7.54
C ARG A 496 4.57 -22.25 -6.37
N LEU A 497 4.30 -23.52 -6.60
CA LEU A 497 3.79 -24.45 -5.58
C LEU A 497 4.96 -25.22 -4.94
N GLY A 498 4.82 -25.53 -3.65
CA GLY A 498 5.80 -26.35 -2.93
C GLY A 498 5.75 -27.83 -3.31
N ASP A 499 6.86 -28.53 -3.05
CA ASP A 499 6.97 -29.99 -3.17
C ASP A 499 6.04 -30.73 -2.18
N ASN A 500 5.70 -30.10 -1.05
CA ASN A 500 4.82 -30.70 -0.04
C ASN A 500 3.36 -30.64 -0.51
N LYS A 501 2.75 -31.80 -0.74
CA LYS A 501 1.37 -31.92 -1.23
C LYS A 501 0.42 -32.32 -0.10
N PRO A 502 -0.62 -31.49 0.21
CA PRO A 502 -1.63 -31.83 1.22
C PRO A 502 -2.38 -33.13 0.96
N GLU A 503 -3.10 -33.59 1.98
CA GLU A 503 -4.03 -34.72 1.89
C GLU A 503 -5.03 -34.55 0.74
N GLY A 504 -5.37 -35.66 0.09
CA GLY A 504 -6.29 -35.70 -1.04
C GLY A 504 -5.73 -35.18 -2.38
N TYR A 505 -4.50 -34.65 -2.43
CA TYR A 505 -3.91 -34.09 -3.66
C TYR A 505 -4.00 -35.04 -4.87
N GLN A 506 -4.46 -34.51 -6.00
CA GLN A 506 -4.60 -35.23 -7.27
C GLN A 506 -3.61 -34.71 -8.32
N THR A 507 -3.60 -33.39 -8.56
CA THR A 507 -2.75 -32.75 -9.57
C THR A 507 -2.66 -31.23 -9.36
N SER A 508 -1.70 -30.60 -10.03
CA SER A 508 -1.57 -29.14 -10.12
C SER A 508 -0.97 -28.70 -11.47
N LEU A 509 -1.18 -27.45 -11.84
CA LEU A 509 -0.55 -26.81 -12.99
C LEU A 509 -0.18 -25.35 -12.68
N GLU A 510 1.10 -25.03 -12.87
CA GLU A 510 1.68 -23.68 -12.76
C GLU A 510 1.75 -22.98 -14.12
N ASP A 511 2.20 -21.72 -14.12
CA ASP A 511 2.53 -20.90 -15.30
C ASP A 511 1.40 -20.78 -16.34
N THR A 512 0.16 -21.12 -16.00
CA THR A 512 -0.94 -21.27 -16.95
C THR A 512 -2.19 -20.50 -16.51
N LEU A 513 -2.65 -19.58 -17.36
CA LEU A 513 -3.98 -18.98 -17.27
C LEU A 513 -5.03 -19.97 -17.82
N GLY A 514 -6.21 -20.01 -17.21
CA GLY A 514 -7.24 -21.00 -17.51
C GLY A 514 -8.58 -20.78 -16.81
N TYR A 515 -9.42 -21.79 -16.86
CA TYR A 515 -10.70 -21.88 -16.15
C TYR A 515 -11.13 -23.35 -16.02
N THR A 516 -11.93 -23.68 -15.02
CA THR A 516 -12.56 -25.00 -14.91
C THR A 516 -13.91 -24.99 -15.62
N LYS A 517 -14.08 -25.82 -16.64
CA LYS A 517 -15.38 -26.06 -17.30
C LYS A 517 -16.07 -27.24 -16.63
N VAL A 518 -17.36 -27.11 -16.31
CA VAL A 518 -18.17 -28.15 -15.67
C VAL A 518 -19.46 -28.36 -16.45
N THR A 519 -19.77 -29.62 -16.80
CA THR A 519 -20.99 -30.00 -17.51
C THR A 519 -21.73 -31.09 -16.74
N LEU A 520 -23.00 -30.80 -16.38
CA LEU A 520 -23.93 -31.75 -15.80
C LEU A 520 -24.74 -32.40 -16.93
N TYR A 521 -24.84 -33.73 -16.92
CA TYR A 521 -25.59 -34.50 -17.92
C TYR A 521 -26.90 -35.05 -17.33
N PRO A 522 -28.01 -35.12 -18.10
CA PRO A 522 -29.30 -35.64 -17.63
C PRO A 522 -29.29 -37.11 -17.17
N ASN A 523 -28.18 -37.83 -17.37
CA ASN A 523 -27.99 -39.21 -16.92
C ASN A 523 -27.47 -39.34 -15.47
N GLY A 524 -27.39 -38.25 -14.71
CA GLY A 524 -26.88 -38.24 -13.33
C GLY A 524 -25.35 -38.30 -13.23
N THR A 525 -24.64 -37.85 -14.27
CA THR A 525 -23.17 -37.72 -14.30
C THR A 525 -22.78 -36.25 -14.46
N ALA A 526 -21.73 -35.80 -13.76
CA ALA A 526 -21.11 -34.51 -14.03
C ALA A 526 -19.64 -34.71 -14.44
N VAL A 527 -19.16 -33.90 -15.38
CA VAL A 527 -17.77 -33.94 -15.87
C VAL A 527 -17.19 -32.55 -15.73
N ALA A 528 -16.01 -32.46 -15.13
CA ALA A 528 -15.27 -31.22 -14.95
C ALA A 528 -13.85 -31.35 -15.52
N GLY A 529 -13.27 -30.24 -15.98
CA GLY A 529 -11.90 -30.21 -16.49
C GLY A 529 -11.35 -28.81 -16.64
N PHE A 530 -10.03 -28.67 -16.42
CA PHE A 530 -9.35 -27.39 -16.52
C PHE A 530 -8.94 -27.10 -17.97
N VAL A 531 -9.45 -26.01 -18.54
CA VAL A 531 -9.11 -25.56 -19.90
C VAL A 531 -8.03 -24.50 -19.84
N LYS A 532 -6.94 -24.73 -20.55
CA LYS A 532 -5.80 -23.81 -20.61
C LYS A 532 -6.03 -22.73 -21.66
N VAL A 533 -5.75 -21.48 -21.31
CA VAL A 533 -5.84 -20.31 -22.20
C VAL A 533 -4.47 -19.86 -22.67
N ALA A 534 -3.52 -19.63 -21.76
CA ALA A 534 -2.19 -19.14 -22.10
C ALA A 534 -1.14 -19.60 -21.09
N ARG A 535 0.12 -19.73 -21.51
CA ARG A 535 1.29 -19.96 -20.64
C ARG A 535 2.05 -18.65 -20.44
N LEU A 536 2.49 -18.37 -19.22
CA LEU A 536 3.19 -17.15 -18.84
C LEU A 536 4.69 -17.39 -18.55
N SER A 537 5.43 -16.28 -18.44
CA SER A 537 6.75 -16.20 -17.78
C SER A 537 6.60 -15.88 -16.29
N ASP A 538 7.71 -15.91 -15.54
CA ASP A 538 7.73 -15.51 -14.12
C ASP A 538 7.30 -14.03 -13.92
N ASP A 539 7.59 -13.14 -14.88
CA ASP A 539 7.08 -11.75 -14.89
C ASP A 539 5.55 -11.64 -15.16
N ALA A 540 4.89 -12.77 -15.42
CA ALA A 540 3.53 -12.95 -15.92
C ALA A 540 3.25 -12.36 -17.33
N ASN A 541 4.26 -12.30 -18.20
CA ASN A 541 4.09 -12.02 -19.62
C ASN A 541 3.62 -13.27 -20.37
N VAL A 542 2.73 -13.13 -21.36
CA VAL A 542 2.25 -14.26 -22.19
C VAL A 542 3.37 -14.77 -23.10
N LEU A 543 3.75 -16.04 -22.92
CA LEU A 543 4.73 -16.76 -23.75
C LEU A 543 4.07 -17.58 -24.85
N GLU A 544 2.88 -18.13 -24.60
CA GLU A 544 2.15 -19.02 -25.51
C GLU A 544 0.64 -18.85 -25.27
N VAL A 545 -0.17 -18.85 -26.33
CA VAL A 545 -1.64 -18.92 -26.23
C VAL A 545 -2.08 -20.28 -26.74
N TYR A 546 -2.76 -21.05 -25.89
CA TYR A 546 -3.22 -22.39 -26.22
C TYR A 546 -4.45 -22.35 -27.14
N PRO A 547 -4.55 -23.27 -28.13
CA PRO A 547 -5.74 -23.41 -28.97
C PRO A 547 -7.03 -23.61 -28.15
N PRO A 548 -8.21 -23.21 -28.65
CA PRO A 548 -9.49 -23.55 -28.03
C PRO A 548 -9.64 -25.06 -27.77
N GLY A 549 -10.24 -25.42 -26.63
CA GLY A 549 -10.37 -26.83 -26.21
C GLY A 549 -9.09 -27.48 -25.67
N SER A 550 -8.03 -26.71 -25.36
CA SER A 550 -6.78 -27.24 -24.79
C SER A 550 -6.90 -27.60 -23.30
N VAL A 551 -7.55 -28.73 -23.02
CA VAL A 551 -7.73 -29.26 -21.65
C VAL A 551 -6.42 -29.75 -21.04
N PHE A 552 -6.23 -29.53 -19.74
CA PHE A 552 -5.14 -30.11 -18.92
C PHE A 552 -5.54 -31.48 -18.33
N GLU A 553 -6.65 -31.52 -17.58
CA GLU A 553 -7.23 -32.75 -17.06
C GLU A 553 -8.75 -32.79 -17.21
N THR A 554 -9.34 -33.97 -17.06
CA THR A 554 -10.79 -34.16 -17.02
C THR A 554 -11.11 -35.27 -16.02
N TYR A 555 -12.08 -35.02 -15.14
CA TYR A 555 -12.52 -35.95 -14.12
C TYR A 555 -14.05 -36.00 -14.07
N THR A 556 -14.57 -37.16 -13.70
CA THR A 556 -16.01 -37.42 -13.59
C THR A 556 -16.41 -37.40 -12.14
N MET A 557 -17.39 -36.57 -11.80
CA MET A 557 -18.05 -36.56 -10.50
C MET A 557 -19.30 -37.44 -10.59
N THR A 558 -19.47 -38.32 -9.61
CA THR A 558 -20.67 -39.16 -9.45
C THR A 558 -21.47 -38.63 -8.27
N ARG A 559 -22.80 -38.52 -8.41
CA ARG A 559 -23.70 -38.14 -7.31
C ARG A 559 -23.40 -38.98 -6.06
N PRO A 560 -23.08 -38.38 -4.89
CA PRO A 560 -22.85 -39.15 -3.67
C PRO A 560 -24.13 -39.91 -3.26
N PRO A 561 -24.01 -41.10 -2.67
CA PRO A 561 -25.18 -41.86 -2.23
C PRO A 561 -25.89 -41.11 -1.12
N ARG A 562 -27.20 -40.86 -1.29
CA ARG A 562 -28.06 -40.23 -0.28
C ARG A 562 -27.97 -41.01 1.03
N ALA A 563 -27.81 -40.31 2.15
CA ALA A 563 -27.52 -40.92 3.45
C ALA A 563 -28.75 -41.49 4.18
N ASP A 564 -29.78 -41.94 3.44
CA ASP A 564 -31.03 -42.48 3.99
C ASP A 564 -31.38 -43.90 3.48
N LEU A 565 -31.96 -44.69 4.38
CA LEU A 565 -32.67 -45.95 4.13
C LEU A 565 -31.89 -47.17 3.57
N ALA A 566 -30.60 -47.32 3.91
CA ALA A 566 -29.96 -48.64 3.89
C ALA A 566 -30.47 -49.52 5.06
N ALA A 567 -31.43 -50.41 4.79
CA ALA A 567 -32.02 -51.29 5.80
C ALA A 567 -31.04 -52.40 6.26
N VAL A 568 -30.52 -52.29 7.50
CA VAL A 568 -29.61 -53.28 8.10
C VAL A 568 -30.32 -54.09 9.19
N ASN A 569 -30.51 -55.38 8.95
CA ASN A 569 -31.08 -56.32 9.91
C ASN A 569 -30.19 -56.49 11.15
N LEU A 570 -30.81 -56.59 12.32
CA LEU A 570 -30.16 -56.83 13.61
C LEU A 570 -30.65 -58.17 14.19
N THR A 571 -29.73 -58.99 14.69
CA THR A 571 -30.04 -60.27 15.34
C THR A 571 -29.52 -60.24 16.77
N VAL A 572 -30.42 -60.26 17.75
CA VAL A 572 -30.08 -60.15 19.18
C VAL A 572 -30.27 -61.50 19.88
N PRO A 573 -29.23 -62.06 20.53
CA PRO A 573 -29.39 -63.17 21.48
C PRO A 573 -30.16 -62.71 22.73
N GLY A 574 -31.20 -63.44 23.12
CA GLY A 574 -32.24 -62.95 24.03
C GLY A 574 -31.94 -62.84 25.53
N ASP A 575 -30.68 -62.82 25.96
CA ASP A 575 -30.26 -62.65 27.36
C ASP A 575 -28.95 -61.85 27.42
N ILE A 576 -28.94 -60.71 28.15
CA ILE A 576 -27.75 -59.87 28.36
C ILE A 576 -27.51 -59.67 29.86
N THR A 577 -26.26 -59.82 30.30
CA THR A 577 -25.80 -59.46 31.65
C THR A 577 -24.51 -58.62 31.59
N ALA A 578 -24.21 -57.91 32.67
CA ALA A 578 -23.07 -57.00 32.75
C ALA A 578 -21.74 -57.70 32.38
N GLY A 579 -20.96 -57.08 31.47
CA GLY A 579 -19.73 -57.64 30.92
C GLY A 579 -19.87 -58.40 29.59
N THR A 580 -21.09 -58.50 29.02
CA THR A 580 -21.32 -59.15 27.71
C THR A 580 -20.87 -58.24 26.56
N ALA A 581 -19.81 -58.62 25.83
CA ALA A 581 -19.31 -57.86 24.70
C ALA A 581 -20.23 -57.94 23.46
N CYS A 582 -20.88 -56.82 23.11
CA CYS A 582 -21.70 -56.70 21.90
C CYS A 582 -20.91 -56.02 20.77
N THR A 583 -20.93 -56.59 19.56
CA THR A 583 -20.25 -56.01 18.39
C THR A 583 -21.22 -55.13 17.60
N VAL A 584 -21.09 -53.81 17.72
CA VAL A 584 -21.88 -52.84 16.95
C VAL A 584 -21.07 -52.33 15.77
N THR A 585 -21.65 -52.33 14.57
CA THR A 585 -21.06 -51.75 13.36
C THR A 585 -22.03 -50.76 12.70
N GLY A 586 -21.49 -49.67 12.16
CA GLY A 586 -22.20 -48.52 11.60
C GLY A 586 -21.35 -47.25 11.67
N THR A 587 -21.86 -46.13 11.17
CA THR A 587 -21.21 -44.81 11.39
C THR A 587 -21.21 -44.42 12.86
N VAL A 588 -20.24 -43.63 13.32
CA VAL A 588 -19.97 -43.50 14.76
C VAL A 588 -21.13 -42.87 15.54
N LYS A 589 -21.80 -41.85 14.98
CA LYS A 589 -23.03 -41.26 15.56
C LYS A 589 -24.19 -42.28 15.68
N ASN A 590 -24.24 -43.33 14.84
CA ASN A 590 -25.14 -44.48 14.98
C ASN A 590 -24.66 -45.52 16.01
N VAL A 591 -23.35 -45.69 16.19
CA VAL A 591 -22.78 -46.52 17.27
C VAL A 591 -23.10 -45.90 18.63
N LEU A 592 -22.87 -44.59 18.80
CA LEU A 592 -23.22 -43.84 20.02
C LEU A 592 -24.73 -43.95 20.33
N ARG A 593 -25.62 -43.65 19.37
CA ARG A 593 -27.07 -43.80 19.57
C ARG A 593 -27.48 -45.21 20.02
N ARG A 594 -26.84 -46.25 19.49
CA ARG A 594 -27.09 -47.66 19.90
C ARG A 594 -26.49 -47.99 21.26
N ALA A 595 -25.32 -47.44 21.60
CA ALA A 595 -24.71 -47.60 22.92
C ALA A 595 -25.56 -46.93 24.01
N THR A 596 -26.02 -45.69 23.79
CA THR A 596 -26.94 -45.01 24.72
C THR A 596 -28.23 -45.80 24.89
N ALA A 597 -28.82 -46.32 23.79
CA ALA A 597 -30.01 -47.15 23.88
C ALA A 597 -29.80 -48.43 24.73
N LEU A 598 -28.62 -49.05 24.67
CA LEU A 598 -28.27 -50.20 25.51
C LEU A 598 -28.14 -49.83 27.00
N THR A 599 -27.74 -48.60 27.36
CA THR A 599 -27.71 -48.18 28.78
C THR A 599 -29.10 -48.16 29.43
N CYS A 600 -30.17 -48.01 28.64
CA CYS A 600 -31.54 -48.06 29.13
C CYS A 600 -31.93 -49.46 29.68
N GLU A 601 -31.25 -50.53 29.25
CA GLU A 601 -31.46 -51.90 29.76
C GLU A 601 -30.76 -52.13 31.10
N ILE A 602 -29.82 -51.27 31.50
CA ILE A 602 -29.14 -51.34 32.80
C ILE A 602 -30.09 -50.83 33.88
N MET A 603 -30.60 -51.74 34.72
CA MET A 603 -31.56 -51.44 35.80
C MET A 603 -30.95 -50.76 37.03
N ASP A 604 -29.63 -50.80 37.20
CA ASP A 604 -28.92 -50.16 38.30
C ASP A 604 -28.45 -48.74 37.91
N GLN A 605 -28.80 -47.73 38.72
CA GLN A 605 -28.51 -46.33 38.39
C GLN A 605 -27.03 -45.98 38.42
N GLN A 606 -26.23 -46.60 39.32
CA GLN A 606 -24.80 -46.33 39.39
C GLN A 606 -24.08 -46.93 38.18
N ALA A 607 -24.32 -48.21 37.89
CA ALA A 607 -23.76 -48.88 36.71
C ALA A 607 -24.22 -48.23 35.40
N ARG A 608 -25.45 -47.69 35.35
CA ARG A 608 -25.94 -46.89 34.23
C ARG A 608 -25.18 -45.58 34.09
N ALA A 609 -24.94 -44.84 35.18
CA ALA A 609 -24.20 -43.58 35.16
C ALA A 609 -22.71 -43.78 34.78
N GLU A 610 -22.08 -44.85 35.26
CA GLU A 610 -20.71 -45.23 34.88
C GLU A 610 -20.63 -45.60 33.39
N ALA A 611 -21.55 -46.43 32.89
CA ALA A 611 -21.61 -46.79 31.48
C ALA A 611 -21.92 -45.58 30.57
N LEU A 612 -22.81 -44.69 30.99
CA LEU A 612 -23.14 -43.48 30.25
C LEU A 612 -21.96 -42.48 30.25
N GLY A 613 -21.26 -42.33 31.38
CA GLY A 613 -20.04 -41.51 31.48
C GLY A 613 -18.94 -41.95 30.52
N GLY A 614 -18.76 -43.26 30.33
CA GLY A 614 -17.83 -43.80 29.32
C GLY A 614 -18.27 -43.55 27.86
N ILE A 615 -19.59 -43.44 27.61
CA ILE A 615 -20.12 -43.01 26.31
C ILE A 615 -19.92 -41.49 26.11
N VAL A 616 -20.05 -40.68 27.18
CA VAL A 616 -19.75 -39.24 27.15
C VAL A 616 -18.27 -38.98 26.87
N ASP A 617 -17.34 -39.72 27.51
CA ASP A 617 -15.90 -39.62 27.23
C ASP A 617 -15.59 -39.89 25.76
N LEU A 618 -16.21 -40.91 25.16
CA LEU A 618 -16.04 -41.22 23.74
C LEU A 618 -16.69 -40.16 22.83
N ALA A 619 -17.89 -39.68 23.20
CA ALA A 619 -18.58 -38.62 22.47
C ALA A 619 -17.85 -37.27 22.55
N ALA A 620 -17.06 -37.02 23.59
CA ALA A 620 -16.22 -35.83 23.72
C ALA A 620 -15.03 -35.87 22.74
N VAL A 621 -14.31 -36.99 22.66
CA VAL A 621 -13.25 -37.17 21.67
C VAL A 621 -13.81 -37.03 20.25
N LEU A 622 -14.97 -37.63 19.98
CA LEU A 622 -15.61 -37.54 18.67
C LEU A 622 -16.14 -36.13 18.35
N ALA A 623 -16.65 -35.39 19.33
CA ALA A 623 -17.03 -33.99 19.13
C ALA A 623 -15.79 -33.14 18.77
N VAL A 624 -14.65 -33.38 19.42
CA VAL A 624 -13.36 -32.75 19.08
C VAL A 624 -12.91 -33.13 17.65
N GLU A 625 -13.01 -34.41 17.26
CA GLU A 625 -12.59 -34.91 15.95
C GLU A 625 -13.50 -34.46 14.79
N ASP A 626 -14.84 -34.47 14.98
CA ASP A 626 -15.82 -34.10 13.95
C ASP A 626 -16.13 -32.58 13.90
N GLY A 627 -15.89 -31.83 14.98
CA GLY A 627 -16.35 -30.44 15.14
C GLY A 627 -17.84 -30.32 15.53
N ASP A 628 -18.40 -31.35 16.16
CA ASP A 628 -19.84 -31.45 16.48
C ASP A 628 -20.15 -31.16 17.95
N LEU A 629 -20.33 -29.87 18.28
CA LEU A 629 -20.78 -29.45 19.62
C LEU A 629 -22.22 -29.93 19.95
N ASP A 630 -23.08 -30.12 18.93
CA ASP A 630 -24.46 -30.61 19.12
C ASP A 630 -24.45 -32.04 19.68
N LEU A 631 -23.39 -32.83 19.43
CA LEU A 631 -23.19 -34.16 20.01
C LEU A 631 -23.04 -34.13 21.55
N LEU A 632 -22.23 -33.20 22.08
CA LEU A 632 -22.06 -33.02 23.53
C LEU A 632 -23.34 -32.48 24.19
N HIS A 633 -24.02 -31.54 23.54
CA HIS A 633 -25.33 -31.06 23.98
C HIS A 633 -26.38 -32.18 24.00
N GLY A 634 -26.39 -33.05 22.98
CA GLY A 634 -27.22 -34.25 22.94
C GLY A 634 -26.93 -35.20 24.13
N MET A 635 -25.65 -35.41 24.46
CA MET A 635 -25.25 -36.23 25.60
C MET A 635 -25.65 -35.60 26.95
N ARG A 636 -25.62 -34.27 27.09
CA ARG A 636 -26.16 -33.54 28.26
C ARG A 636 -27.64 -33.86 28.46
N VAL A 637 -28.45 -33.68 27.41
CA VAL A 637 -29.92 -33.92 27.45
C VAL A 637 -30.24 -35.38 27.72
N LEU A 638 -29.51 -36.32 27.12
CA LEU A 638 -29.68 -37.76 27.34
C LEU A 638 -29.30 -38.15 28.78
N SER A 639 -28.22 -37.61 29.34
CA SER A 639 -27.82 -37.85 30.73
C SER A 639 -28.88 -37.40 31.73
N ALA A 640 -29.40 -36.18 31.57
CA ALA A 640 -30.47 -35.64 32.39
C ALA A 640 -31.83 -36.36 32.22
N SER A 641 -32.01 -37.13 31.14
CA SER A 641 -33.24 -37.87 30.85
C SER A 641 -33.20 -39.35 31.29
N LEU A 642 -32.01 -39.92 31.50
CA LEU A 642 -31.80 -41.36 31.72
C LEU A 642 -31.30 -41.72 33.13
N LEU A 643 -30.85 -40.74 33.91
CA LEU A 643 -30.30 -40.91 35.25
C LEU A 643 -31.17 -40.21 36.31
N GLU A 644 -31.19 -40.77 37.52
CA GLU A 644 -31.72 -40.05 38.69
C GLU A 644 -30.81 -38.87 39.08
N PRO A 645 -31.32 -37.78 39.70
CA PRO A 645 -30.57 -36.53 39.87
C PRO A 645 -29.19 -36.68 40.53
N ASP A 646 -29.12 -37.47 41.60
CA ASP A 646 -27.88 -37.70 42.36
C ASP A 646 -26.79 -38.41 41.53
N TYR A 647 -27.19 -39.22 40.53
CA TYR A 647 -26.29 -39.92 39.61
C TYR A 647 -25.99 -39.13 38.34
N CYS A 648 -26.89 -38.21 37.95
CA CYS A 648 -26.70 -37.33 36.80
C CYS A 648 -25.46 -36.43 36.96
N LEU A 649 -25.13 -36.02 38.19
CA LEU A 649 -23.95 -35.19 38.50
C LEU A 649 -22.63 -35.81 37.99
N PHE A 650 -22.47 -37.13 38.08
CA PHE A 650 -21.27 -37.83 37.59
C PHE A 650 -21.14 -37.73 36.07
N ALA A 651 -22.24 -37.94 35.34
CA ALA A 651 -22.26 -37.80 33.88
C ALA A 651 -22.08 -36.33 33.44
N MET A 652 -22.65 -35.37 34.17
CA MET A 652 -22.47 -33.93 33.90
C MET A 652 -21.02 -33.48 34.07
N GLY A 653 -20.30 -34.02 35.06
CA GLY A 653 -18.86 -33.76 35.20
C GLY A 653 -18.04 -34.24 33.99
N LYS A 654 -18.43 -35.36 33.37
CA LYS A 654 -17.84 -35.82 32.10
C LYS A 654 -18.23 -34.94 30.91
N VAL A 655 -19.47 -34.45 30.84
CA VAL A 655 -19.89 -33.50 29.80
C VAL A 655 -19.11 -32.18 29.91
N ILE A 656 -18.91 -31.63 31.12
CA ILE A 656 -18.05 -30.45 31.35
C ILE A 656 -16.63 -30.72 30.86
N HIS A 657 -16.01 -31.83 31.23
CA HIS A 657 -14.65 -32.17 30.79
C HIS A 657 -14.56 -32.27 29.26
N GLY A 658 -15.57 -32.87 28.61
CA GLY A 658 -15.65 -32.94 27.15
C GLY A 658 -15.81 -31.59 26.47
N LEU A 659 -16.64 -30.70 27.04
CA LEU A 659 -16.81 -29.31 26.59
C LEU A 659 -15.54 -28.47 26.78
N ILE A 660 -14.75 -28.73 27.82
CA ILE A 660 -13.44 -28.08 28.02
C ILE A 660 -12.44 -28.54 26.96
N MET A 661 -12.34 -29.86 26.69
CA MET A 661 -11.46 -30.34 25.61
C MET A 661 -11.90 -29.81 24.23
N TYR A 662 -13.21 -29.79 23.95
CA TYR A 662 -13.75 -29.16 22.74
C TYR A 662 -13.41 -27.67 22.67
N GLY A 663 -13.60 -26.93 23.77
CA GLY A 663 -13.28 -25.52 23.84
C GLY A 663 -11.81 -25.22 23.52
N ILE A 664 -10.88 -26.02 24.07
CA ILE A 664 -9.44 -25.87 23.83
C ILE A 664 -9.07 -26.24 22.39
N GLU A 665 -9.41 -27.45 21.93
CA GLU A 665 -8.96 -27.99 20.64
C GLU A 665 -9.64 -27.34 19.43
N GLN A 666 -10.91 -26.89 19.58
CA GLN A 666 -11.69 -26.21 18.53
C GLN A 666 -11.83 -24.68 18.79
N LEU A 667 -11.01 -24.12 19.69
CA LEU A 667 -10.99 -22.68 20.06
C LEU A 667 -12.36 -22.07 20.41
N SER A 668 -13.26 -22.90 20.94
CA SER A 668 -14.69 -22.61 21.05
C SER A 668 -15.08 -22.08 22.42
N LEU A 669 -15.09 -20.76 22.57
CA LEU A 669 -15.58 -20.08 23.80
C LEU A 669 -17.01 -20.54 24.16
N ARG A 670 -17.90 -20.68 23.16
CA ARG A 670 -19.26 -21.20 23.35
C ARG A 670 -19.31 -22.57 24.08
N ALA A 671 -18.33 -23.44 23.87
CA ALA A 671 -18.26 -24.72 24.57
C ALA A 671 -17.81 -24.55 26.03
N LEU A 672 -16.86 -23.65 26.28
CA LEU A 672 -16.46 -23.25 27.64
C LEU A 672 -17.61 -22.55 28.38
N ASP A 673 -18.41 -21.72 27.69
CA ASP A 673 -19.57 -21.05 28.26
C ASP A 673 -20.69 -22.03 28.62
N GLU A 674 -20.93 -23.06 27.79
CA GLU A 674 -21.85 -24.14 28.16
C GLU A 674 -21.29 -24.96 29.34
N ALA A 675 -19.97 -25.18 29.42
CA ALA A 675 -19.34 -25.81 30.58
C ALA A 675 -19.51 -24.97 31.86
N THR A 676 -19.29 -23.66 31.80
CA THR A 676 -19.56 -22.68 32.87
C THR A 676 -21.03 -22.73 33.32
N GLN A 677 -21.96 -22.73 32.37
CA GLN A 677 -23.40 -22.84 32.66
C GLN A 677 -23.79 -24.17 33.33
N ILE A 678 -23.16 -25.29 32.98
CA ILE A 678 -23.39 -26.57 33.67
C ILE A 678 -22.72 -26.56 35.06
N LEU A 679 -21.53 -25.98 35.18
CA LEU A 679 -20.77 -25.93 36.44
C LEU A 679 -21.48 -25.14 37.54
N THR A 680 -22.23 -24.09 37.18
CA THR A 680 -23.11 -23.35 38.12
C THR A 680 -24.36 -24.14 38.53
N GLN A 681 -24.71 -25.23 37.82
CA GLN A 681 -25.83 -26.11 38.15
C GLN A 681 -25.41 -27.29 39.07
N ILE A 682 -24.11 -27.50 39.28
CA ILE A 682 -23.57 -28.54 40.16
C ILE A 682 -23.61 -28.06 41.62
N THR A 683 -24.31 -28.81 42.47
CA THR A 683 -24.48 -28.51 43.91
C THR A 683 -23.44 -29.18 44.81
N ASP A 684 -22.56 -30.04 44.26
CA ASP A 684 -21.47 -30.69 44.99
C ASP A 684 -20.21 -29.79 45.01
N PRO A 685 -19.78 -29.25 46.17
CA PRO A 685 -18.65 -28.32 46.24
C PRO A 685 -17.28 -28.99 46.02
N SER A 686 -17.19 -30.32 46.10
CA SER A 686 -15.96 -31.07 45.81
C SER A 686 -15.82 -31.29 44.31
N LEU A 687 -16.89 -31.67 43.61
CA LEU A 687 -16.89 -31.81 42.15
C LEU A 687 -16.72 -30.45 41.48
N GLN A 688 -17.37 -29.40 42.00
CA GLN A 688 -17.23 -28.04 41.47
C GLN A 688 -15.77 -27.58 41.47
N ARG A 689 -15.04 -27.72 42.59
CA ARG A 689 -13.60 -27.37 42.67
C ARG A 689 -12.72 -28.17 41.69
N GLN A 690 -13.04 -29.45 41.45
CA GLN A 690 -12.28 -30.29 40.52
C GLN A 690 -12.45 -29.87 39.04
N LEU A 691 -13.53 -29.14 38.72
CA LEU A 691 -13.87 -28.73 37.36
C LEU A 691 -13.63 -27.24 37.09
N VAL A 692 -13.59 -26.40 38.15
CA VAL A 692 -13.21 -24.97 38.07
C VAL A 692 -11.80 -24.80 37.50
N ASP A 693 -10.79 -25.50 38.04
CA ASP A 693 -9.39 -25.29 37.67
C ASP A 693 -9.13 -25.58 36.16
N PRO A 694 -9.54 -26.73 35.59
CA PRO A 694 -9.39 -26.99 34.15
C PRO A 694 -10.21 -26.06 33.25
N LEU A 695 -11.34 -25.53 33.74
CA LEU A 695 -12.16 -24.59 32.98
C LEU A 695 -11.50 -23.22 32.86
N ILE A 696 -10.94 -22.70 33.97
CA ILE A 696 -10.15 -21.47 33.96
C ILE A 696 -8.91 -21.65 33.06
N GLU A 697 -8.18 -22.76 33.20
CA GLU A 697 -7.07 -23.10 32.30
C GLU A 697 -7.52 -23.16 30.83
N GLY A 698 -8.70 -23.71 30.55
CA GLY A 698 -9.31 -23.73 29.21
C GLY A 698 -9.48 -22.32 28.62
N TYR A 699 -10.11 -21.40 29.36
CA TYR A 699 -10.25 -20.00 28.92
C TYR A 699 -8.89 -19.31 28.72
N ILE A 700 -7.90 -19.53 29.61
CA ILE A 700 -6.54 -18.98 29.46
C ILE A 700 -5.85 -19.53 28.19
N ARG A 701 -5.97 -20.83 27.90
CA ARG A 701 -5.38 -21.45 26.70
C ARG A 701 -6.06 -20.97 25.41
N VAL A 702 -7.39 -20.93 25.39
CA VAL A 702 -8.15 -20.43 24.21
C VAL A 702 -7.87 -18.95 23.98
N GLY A 703 -7.88 -18.10 25.03
CA GLY A 703 -7.51 -16.69 24.91
C GLY A 703 -6.07 -16.48 24.44
N SER A 704 -5.12 -17.31 24.89
CA SER A 704 -3.72 -17.26 24.43
C SER A 704 -3.58 -17.66 22.96
N LEU A 705 -4.32 -18.67 22.51
CA LEU A 705 -4.34 -19.10 21.11
C LEU A 705 -5.06 -18.08 20.21
N GLN A 706 -6.13 -17.44 20.68
CA GLN A 706 -6.80 -16.34 19.97
C GLN A 706 -5.92 -15.10 19.88
N ALA A 707 -5.19 -14.72 20.94
CA ALA A 707 -4.19 -13.66 20.88
C ALA A 707 -3.07 -13.98 19.88
N ALA A 708 -2.60 -15.23 19.84
CA ALA A 708 -1.60 -15.68 18.86
C ALA A 708 -2.12 -15.66 17.41
N ASP A 709 -3.39 -15.99 17.18
CA ASP A 709 -4.06 -15.88 15.88
C ASP A 709 -4.19 -14.41 15.44
N GLN A 710 -4.61 -13.50 16.33
CA GLN A 710 -4.69 -12.06 16.03
C GLN A 710 -3.34 -11.46 15.61
N LEU A 711 -2.22 -11.90 16.19
CA LEU A 711 -0.87 -11.51 15.71
C LEU A 711 -0.63 -11.90 14.24
N SER A 712 -1.14 -13.05 13.81
CA SER A 712 -0.94 -13.55 12.44
C SER A 712 -1.75 -12.80 11.38
N ARG A 713 -2.72 -11.98 11.81
CA ARG A 713 -3.70 -11.29 10.94
C ARG A 713 -3.31 -9.84 10.61
N GLY A 714 -2.53 -9.18 11.47
CA GLY A 714 -1.88 -7.88 11.21
C GLY A 714 -2.81 -6.69 10.97
N GLY A 715 -3.13 -5.93 12.02
CA GLY A 715 -3.80 -4.62 11.87
C GLY A 715 -4.42 -4.08 13.16
N ALA A 716 -4.85 -2.82 13.12
CA ALA A 716 -5.24 -1.97 14.26
C ALA A 716 -6.49 -2.39 15.09
N ARG A 717 -6.87 -3.68 15.10
CA ARG A 717 -7.95 -4.24 15.93
C ARG A 717 -7.53 -5.46 16.76
N VAL A 718 -6.23 -5.64 16.99
CA VAL A 718 -5.61 -6.76 17.74
C VAL A 718 -6.38 -7.16 19.01
N PHE A 719 -6.92 -6.18 19.73
CA PHE A 719 -7.58 -6.37 21.03
C PHE A 719 -9.10 -6.62 20.97
N GLU A 720 -9.75 -6.54 19.80
CA GLU A 720 -11.20 -6.78 19.66
C GLU A 720 -11.49 -8.27 19.94
N GLY A 721 -12.29 -8.53 20.99
CA GLY A 721 -12.60 -9.89 21.50
C GLY A 721 -11.46 -10.58 22.28
N MET A 722 -10.20 -10.17 22.11
CA MET A 722 -9.03 -10.85 22.72
C MET A 722 -9.10 -10.98 24.24
N MET A 723 -9.66 -9.98 24.94
CA MET A 723 -9.64 -9.93 26.41
C MET A 723 -10.76 -10.74 27.08
N GLU A 724 -11.87 -11.01 26.38
CA GLU A 724 -13.07 -11.67 26.91
C GLU A 724 -12.77 -13.01 27.62
N PRO A 725 -11.93 -13.93 27.07
CA PRO A 725 -11.63 -15.20 27.74
C PRO A 725 -10.84 -15.00 29.05
N PHE A 726 -9.94 -14.01 29.08
CA PHE A 726 -9.12 -13.72 30.26
C PHE A 726 -9.94 -13.01 31.36
N GLU A 727 -10.91 -12.18 30.97
CA GLU A 727 -11.85 -11.54 31.89
C GLU A 727 -12.81 -12.56 32.52
N ILE A 728 -13.35 -13.51 31.74
CA ILE A 728 -14.16 -14.63 32.24
C ILE A 728 -13.33 -15.55 33.15
N ALA A 729 -12.10 -15.91 32.75
CA ALA A 729 -11.16 -16.67 33.57
C ALA A 729 -10.88 -16.00 34.92
N LEU A 730 -10.76 -14.66 34.94
CA LEU A 730 -10.51 -13.88 36.14
C LEU A 730 -11.73 -13.78 37.07
N ASP A 731 -12.94 -13.61 36.54
CA ASP A 731 -14.16 -13.62 37.38
C ASP A 731 -14.41 -15.02 37.97
N LEU A 732 -14.24 -16.08 37.17
CA LEU A 732 -14.28 -17.45 37.66
C LEU A 732 -13.25 -17.68 38.78
N LEU A 733 -12.02 -17.21 38.61
CA LEU A 733 -10.98 -17.29 39.66
C LEU A 733 -11.43 -16.55 40.94
N LYS A 734 -11.85 -15.29 40.82
CA LYS A 734 -12.28 -14.43 41.95
C LYS A 734 -13.50 -14.96 42.71
N THR A 735 -14.43 -15.62 42.02
CA THR A 735 -15.69 -16.11 42.61
C THR A 735 -15.57 -17.52 43.20
N SER A 736 -14.64 -18.35 42.73
CA SER A 736 -14.51 -19.76 43.11
C SER A 736 -13.37 -20.08 44.08
N THR A 737 -12.31 -19.26 44.10
CA THR A 737 -11.03 -19.59 44.76
C THR A 737 -10.84 -18.79 46.05
N PRO A 738 -10.32 -19.39 47.14
CA PRO A 738 -9.95 -18.66 48.36
C PRO A 738 -8.89 -17.58 48.07
N ARG A 739 -9.00 -16.40 48.69
CA ARG A 739 -8.10 -15.26 48.41
C ARG A 739 -6.63 -15.60 48.64
N GLU A 740 -6.37 -16.41 49.66
CA GLU A 740 -5.06 -16.92 50.04
C GLU A 740 -4.43 -17.87 48.99
N GLU A 741 -5.19 -18.36 48.01
CA GLU A 741 -4.70 -19.21 46.91
C GLU A 741 -4.57 -18.44 45.57
N ILE A 742 -5.19 -17.28 45.42
CA ILE A 742 -5.29 -16.54 44.14
C ILE A 742 -3.92 -16.20 43.54
N SER A 743 -2.93 -15.74 44.33
CA SER A 743 -1.61 -15.38 43.79
C SER A 743 -0.83 -16.60 43.26
N ILE A 744 -1.04 -17.78 43.86
CA ILE A 744 -0.45 -19.05 43.41
C ILE A 744 -1.12 -19.51 42.10
N LYS A 745 -2.45 -19.36 41.98
CA LYS A 745 -3.19 -19.68 40.74
C LYS A 745 -2.77 -18.77 39.59
N ILE A 746 -2.68 -17.45 39.84
CA ILE A 746 -2.20 -16.48 38.85
C ILE A 746 -0.79 -16.85 38.37
N ALA A 747 0.10 -17.27 39.27
CA ALA A 747 1.44 -17.74 38.88
C ALA A 747 1.38 -18.91 37.87
N SER A 748 0.48 -19.88 38.07
CA SER A 748 0.29 -21.00 37.14
C SER A 748 -0.30 -20.58 35.79
N TYR A 749 -1.23 -19.63 35.76
CA TYR A 749 -1.81 -19.13 34.49
C TYR A 749 -0.84 -18.22 33.73
N VAL A 750 -0.01 -17.45 34.45
CA VAL A 750 1.13 -16.70 33.89
C VAL A 750 2.15 -17.67 33.28
N ASP A 751 2.46 -18.79 33.94
CA ASP A 751 3.39 -19.79 33.37
C ASP A 751 2.89 -20.35 32.03
N ILE A 752 1.59 -20.63 31.91
CA ILE A 752 0.97 -21.05 30.64
C ILE A 752 1.11 -19.95 29.57
N MET A 753 0.80 -18.68 29.89
CA MET A 753 0.98 -17.57 28.94
C MET A 753 2.44 -17.33 28.54
N LEU A 754 3.40 -17.65 29.42
CA LEU A 754 4.83 -17.59 29.12
C LEU A 754 5.30 -18.72 28.18
N GLU A 755 4.63 -19.88 28.14
CA GLU A 755 4.87 -20.91 27.11
C GLU A 755 4.52 -20.36 25.72
N TYR A 756 3.33 -19.75 25.57
CA TYR A 756 2.94 -19.09 24.32
C TYR A 756 3.87 -17.92 23.96
N THR A 757 4.25 -17.10 24.93
CA THR A 757 5.20 -15.98 24.73
C THR A 757 6.53 -16.45 24.11
N GLN A 758 7.06 -17.60 24.54
CA GLN A 758 8.31 -18.17 24.01
C GLN A 758 8.17 -18.75 22.60
N VAL A 759 6.97 -19.19 22.20
CA VAL A 759 6.70 -19.73 20.86
C VAL A 759 6.45 -18.62 19.83
N TYR A 760 5.67 -17.60 20.22
CA TYR A 760 5.21 -16.54 19.32
C TYR A 760 6.04 -15.25 19.39
N ALA A 761 6.97 -15.13 20.35
CA ALA A 761 7.94 -14.05 20.47
C ALA A 761 7.35 -12.63 20.28
N SER A 762 6.30 -12.32 21.03
CA SER A 762 5.49 -11.10 20.87
C SER A 762 5.08 -10.49 22.21
N PRO A 763 5.05 -9.15 22.34
CA PRO A 763 4.70 -8.46 23.59
C PRO A 763 3.21 -8.56 23.95
N ILE A 764 2.32 -8.99 23.03
CA ILE A 764 0.86 -9.03 23.24
C ILE A 764 0.44 -9.76 24.53
N PHE A 765 1.14 -10.82 24.90
CA PHE A 765 0.84 -11.64 26.07
C PHE A 765 1.09 -10.91 27.40
N ALA A 766 1.83 -9.80 27.39
CA ALA A 766 1.98 -8.93 28.55
C ALA A 766 0.64 -8.34 29.02
N VAL A 767 -0.33 -8.10 28.12
CA VAL A 767 -1.64 -7.52 28.45
C VAL A 767 -2.47 -8.44 29.38
N PRO A 768 -2.78 -9.71 29.03
CA PRO A 768 -3.50 -10.61 29.94
C PRO A 768 -2.67 -11.00 31.17
N MET A 769 -1.33 -11.07 31.06
CA MET A 769 -0.47 -11.27 32.23
C MET A 769 -0.53 -10.09 33.21
N ALA A 770 -0.63 -8.85 32.74
CA ALA A 770 -0.83 -7.65 33.57
C ALA A 770 -2.25 -7.64 34.18
N LEU A 771 -3.29 -7.96 33.41
CA LEU A 771 -4.68 -8.10 33.88
C LEU A 771 -4.77 -9.02 35.11
N LEU A 772 -4.20 -10.23 35.03
CA LEU A 772 -4.21 -11.15 36.17
C LEU A 772 -3.31 -10.65 37.31
N SER A 773 -2.10 -10.18 37.02
CA SER A 773 -1.12 -9.80 38.06
C SER A 773 -1.58 -8.62 38.92
N LEU A 774 -2.32 -7.67 38.36
CA LEU A 774 -2.88 -6.51 39.07
C LEU A 774 -3.92 -6.89 40.15
N GLU A 775 -4.37 -8.14 40.19
CA GLU A 775 -5.38 -8.64 41.14
C GLU A 775 -4.76 -9.35 42.35
N ILE A 776 -3.43 -9.45 42.38
CA ILE A 776 -2.68 -9.94 43.55
C ILE A 776 -2.71 -8.86 44.64
N GLU A 777 -3.46 -9.09 45.73
CA GLU A 777 -3.59 -8.14 46.85
C GLU A 777 -2.23 -7.79 47.47
N GLY A 778 -1.36 -8.79 47.64
CA GLY A 778 -0.04 -8.65 48.27
C GLY A 778 0.94 -7.86 47.40
N GLU A 779 1.26 -6.63 47.81
CA GLU A 779 2.16 -5.70 47.11
C GLU A 779 3.51 -6.33 46.70
N TYR A 780 4.16 -7.06 47.61
CA TYR A 780 5.43 -7.73 47.34
C TYR A 780 5.28 -8.86 46.31
N GLU A 781 4.20 -9.65 46.39
CA GLU A 781 3.92 -10.76 45.47
C GLU A 781 3.58 -10.24 44.07
N ARG A 782 2.75 -9.20 43.98
CA ARG A 782 2.41 -8.50 42.74
C ARG A 782 3.65 -7.91 42.06
N THR A 783 4.47 -7.19 42.82
CA THR A 783 5.70 -6.58 42.30
C THR A 783 6.69 -7.64 41.80
N ALA A 784 6.85 -8.74 42.56
CA ALA A 784 7.69 -9.87 42.13
C ALA A 784 7.13 -10.58 40.88
N MET A 785 5.80 -10.69 40.73
CA MET A 785 5.17 -11.26 39.54
C MET A 785 5.41 -10.40 38.30
N ILE A 786 5.17 -9.10 38.38
CA ILE A 786 5.40 -8.16 37.27
C ILE A 786 6.88 -8.14 36.87
N GLN A 787 7.80 -8.05 37.85
CA GLN A 787 9.24 -8.16 37.59
C GLN A 787 9.61 -9.49 36.90
N ARG A 788 9.03 -10.61 37.34
CA ARG A 788 9.24 -11.93 36.71
C ARG A 788 8.77 -11.93 35.25
N ILE A 789 7.58 -11.41 34.96
CA ILE A 789 7.03 -11.32 33.60
C ILE A 789 7.96 -10.48 32.71
N LEU A 790 8.41 -9.31 33.18
CA LEU A 790 9.32 -8.43 32.44
C LEU A 790 10.66 -9.10 32.06
N THR A 791 11.13 -10.11 32.80
CA THR A 791 12.36 -10.84 32.42
C THR A 791 12.24 -11.59 31.09
N PHE A 792 11.02 -11.92 30.64
CA PHE A 792 10.77 -12.55 29.34
C PHE A 792 10.64 -11.53 28.20
N PHE A 793 10.43 -10.25 28.51
CA PHE A 793 10.28 -9.16 27.53
C PHE A 793 11.53 -8.26 27.43
N THR A 794 12.69 -8.73 27.90
CA THR A 794 13.96 -7.97 27.95
C THR A 794 14.51 -7.48 26.62
N GLU A 795 13.92 -7.85 25.48
CA GLU A 795 14.26 -7.25 24.17
C GLU A 795 13.45 -5.97 23.93
N TYR A 796 12.19 -5.92 24.37
CA TYR A 796 11.27 -4.79 24.24
C TYR A 796 11.47 -3.70 25.30
N VAL A 797 11.96 -4.05 26.49
CA VAL A 797 12.15 -3.11 27.60
C VAL A 797 13.58 -2.58 27.75
N ARG A 798 14.45 -2.78 26.76
CA ARG A 798 15.85 -2.32 26.76
C ARG A 798 16.04 -0.81 26.74
N GLU A 799 15.04 -0.08 26.28
CA GLU A 799 15.11 1.37 26.00
C GLU A 799 14.48 2.23 27.11
N PHE A 800 13.85 1.62 28.11
CA PHE A 800 13.20 2.34 29.21
C PHE A 800 14.19 2.59 30.37
N ASP A 801 14.58 3.84 30.58
CA ASP A 801 15.44 4.27 31.70
C ASP A 801 14.64 4.44 33.01
N SER A 802 13.88 3.41 33.40
CA SER A 802 13.14 3.36 34.67
C SER A 802 13.41 2.07 35.44
N ALA A 803 13.45 2.20 36.77
CA ALA A 803 13.57 1.09 37.71
C ALA A 803 12.22 0.62 38.28
N ASP A 804 11.11 1.29 37.95
CA ASP A 804 9.78 0.94 38.42
C ASP A 804 9.14 -0.12 37.50
N PRO A 805 8.82 -1.32 38.00
CA PRO A 805 8.28 -2.39 37.16
C PRO A 805 6.84 -2.13 36.70
N TYR A 806 6.09 -1.24 37.35
CA TYR A 806 4.74 -0.88 36.93
C TYR A 806 4.80 0.10 35.74
N GLU A 807 5.70 1.08 35.78
CA GLU A 807 5.95 2.00 34.66
C GLU A 807 6.49 1.24 33.43
N VAL A 808 7.51 0.40 33.63
CA VAL A 808 8.10 -0.42 32.54
C VAL A 808 7.08 -1.38 31.93
N MET A 809 6.15 -1.92 32.73
CA MET A 809 5.02 -2.70 32.19
C MET A 809 4.04 -1.82 31.42
N ALA A 810 3.72 -0.61 31.90
CA ALA A 810 2.78 0.28 31.23
C ALA A 810 3.27 0.72 29.84
N TYR A 811 4.55 1.11 29.70
CA TYR A 811 5.13 1.41 28.39
C TYR A 811 5.33 0.17 27.50
N LEU A 812 5.56 -1.02 28.09
CA LEU A 812 5.52 -2.28 27.34
C LEU A 812 4.13 -2.54 26.74
N LEU A 813 3.04 -2.14 27.41
CA LEU A 813 1.70 -2.21 26.83
C LEU A 813 1.47 -1.10 25.78
N GLU A 814 1.91 0.14 26.04
CA GLU A 814 1.81 1.27 25.12
C GLU A 814 2.48 1.00 23.76
N GLY A 815 3.61 0.29 23.79
CA GLY A 815 4.38 -0.10 22.60
C GLY A 815 3.76 -1.22 21.75
N ILE A 816 2.60 -1.78 22.11
CA ILE A 816 1.90 -2.79 21.30
C ILE A 816 0.98 -2.09 20.29
N GLU A 817 1.07 -2.47 19.01
CA GLU A 817 0.26 -1.88 17.94
C GLU A 817 -1.24 -1.96 18.27
N GLY A 818 -1.91 -0.79 18.29
CA GLY A 818 -3.33 -0.67 18.60
C GLY A 818 -3.69 -0.61 20.09
N ALA A 819 -2.73 -0.73 21.03
CA ALA A 819 -3.02 -0.70 22.47
C ALA A 819 -3.66 0.62 22.93
N THR A 820 -3.16 1.76 22.43
CA THR A 820 -3.69 3.09 22.73
C THR A 820 -5.07 3.36 22.13
N ALA A 821 -5.55 2.49 21.23
CA ALA A 821 -6.90 2.51 20.68
C ALA A 821 -7.87 1.53 21.38
N ALA A 822 -7.39 0.75 22.35
CA ALA A 822 -8.16 -0.29 23.05
C ALA A 822 -8.49 0.15 24.50
N PRO A 823 -9.75 0.49 24.83
CA PRO A 823 -10.14 0.97 26.16
C PRO A 823 -9.75 0.05 27.33
N GLN A 824 -9.77 -1.27 27.11
CA GLN A 824 -9.35 -2.27 28.10
C GLN A 824 -7.85 -2.17 28.42
N VAL A 825 -7.01 -1.87 27.41
CA VAL A 825 -5.55 -1.75 27.59
C VAL A 825 -5.20 -0.41 28.21
N LEU A 826 -5.88 0.68 27.82
CA LEU A 826 -5.77 1.98 28.49
C LEU A 826 -6.12 1.90 29.99
N GLU A 827 -7.15 1.13 30.35
CA GLU A 827 -7.52 0.92 31.76
C GLU A 827 -6.46 0.10 32.53
N LEU A 828 -5.85 -0.90 31.88
CA LEU A 828 -4.71 -1.64 32.46
C LEU A 828 -3.48 -0.75 32.65
N MET A 829 -3.16 0.11 31.68
CA MET A 829 -2.08 1.10 31.80
C MET A 829 -2.36 2.09 32.94
N TYR A 830 -3.60 2.57 33.08
CA TYR A 830 -4.00 3.45 34.18
C TYR A 830 -3.78 2.79 35.55
N ARG A 831 -4.22 1.53 35.70
CA ARG A 831 -3.99 0.71 36.91
C ARG A 831 -2.51 0.40 37.18
N LEU A 832 -1.65 0.41 36.16
CA LEU A 832 -0.20 0.31 36.34
C LEU A 832 0.40 1.63 36.82
N PHE A 833 0.05 2.78 36.22
CA PHE A 833 0.53 4.09 36.68
C PHE A 833 0.05 4.47 38.10
N GLU A 834 -1.15 4.03 38.51
CA GLU A 834 -1.61 4.08 39.91
C GLU A 834 -0.60 3.50 40.92
N HIS A 835 0.12 2.44 40.52
CA HIS A 835 1.12 1.76 41.34
C HIS A 835 2.55 2.28 41.14
N THR A 836 2.83 3.04 40.07
CA THR A 836 4.16 3.64 39.83
C THR A 836 4.52 4.59 40.97
N GLY A 837 5.69 4.39 41.57
CA GLY A 837 6.13 5.09 42.79
C GLY A 837 6.58 6.53 42.57
N ASP A 838 7.05 6.88 41.36
CA ASP A 838 7.40 8.25 41.02
C ASP A 838 6.17 9.05 40.52
N VAL A 839 6.05 10.29 41.01
CA VAL A 839 4.88 11.15 40.79
C VAL A 839 4.89 11.76 39.38
N TYR A 840 6.07 12.00 38.79
CA TYR A 840 6.21 12.54 37.43
C TYR A 840 5.94 11.47 36.39
N ALA A 841 6.50 10.27 36.58
CA ALA A 841 6.20 9.10 35.76
C ALA A 841 4.70 8.80 35.74
N ARG A 842 4.05 8.77 36.91
CA ARG A 842 2.61 8.60 37.04
C ARG A 842 1.82 9.69 36.30
N TYR A 843 2.16 10.96 36.49
CA TYR A 843 1.47 12.06 35.82
C TYR A 843 1.61 11.99 34.29
N SER A 844 2.83 11.79 33.79
CA SER A 844 3.14 11.64 32.36
C SER A 844 2.35 10.49 31.72
N GLY A 845 2.34 9.32 32.38
CA GLY A 845 1.57 8.16 31.95
C GLY A 845 0.05 8.41 31.92
N MET A 846 -0.50 9.03 32.98
CA MET A 846 -1.93 9.35 33.02
C MET A 846 -2.32 10.46 32.02
N TYR A 847 -1.46 11.43 31.74
CA TYR A 847 -1.66 12.46 30.69
C TYR A 847 -1.79 11.80 29.30
N ARG A 848 -0.94 10.82 28.99
CA ARG A 848 -1.03 10.02 27.74
C ARG A 848 -2.37 9.29 27.64
N ILE A 849 -2.82 8.67 28.74
CA ILE A 849 -4.08 7.92 28.79
C ILE A 849 -5.30 8.85 28.64
N VAL A 850 -5.31 10.03 29.28
CA VAL A 850 -6.35 11.04 29.07
C VAL A 850 -6.40 11.48 27.61
N SER A 851 -5.25 11.71 26.99
CA SER A 851 -5.13 12.08 25.58
C SER A 851 -5.70 10.99 24.65
N ALA A 852 -5.42 9.71 24.96
CA ALA A 852 -5.96 8.56 24.23
C ALA A 852 -7.48 8.40 24.43
N TYR A 853 -8.02 8.51 25.65
CA TYR A 853 -9.47 8.47 25.88
C TYR A 853 -10.20 9.64 25.20
N SER A 854 -9.58 10.82 25.16
CA SER A 854 -10.11 11.98 24.43
C SER A 854 -10.16 11.73 22.91
N ALA A 855 -9.13 11.09 22.35
CA ALA A 855 -9.10 10.67 20.94
C ALA A 855 -10.09 9.54 20.60
N LEU A 856 -10.54 8.77 21.60
CA LEU A 856 -11.60 7.76 21.50
C LEU A 856 -13.00 8.32 21.84
N GLU A 857 -13.16 9.65 21.93
CA GLU A 857 -14.39 10.36 22.32
C GLU A 857 -14.96 9.96 23.71
N ASN A 858 -14.19 9.25 24.54
CA ASN A 858 -14.58 8.84 25.90
C ASN A 858 -14.32 9.95 26.93
N VAL A 859 -15.10 11.02 26.80
CA VAL A 859 -15.00 12.23 27.61
C VAL A 859 -15.21 11.96 29.11
N GLU A 860 -16.11 11.06 29.48
CA GLU A 860 -16.41 10.76 30.90
C GLU A 860 -15.21 10.14 31.63
N ARG A 861 -14.52 9.16 31.02
CA ARG A 861 -13.31 8.55 31.61
C ARG A 861 -12.13 9.51 31.59
N ALA A 862 -12.01 10.36 30.58
CA ALA A 862 -11.02 11.43 30.54
C ALA A 862 -11.23 12.44 31.69
N GLU A 863 -12.46 12.89 31.93
CA GLU A 863 -12.80 13.82 33.01
C GLU A 863 -12.41 13.26 34.39
N GLU A 864 -12.78 12.00 34.67
CA GLU A 864 -12.50 11.34 35.95
C GLU A 864 -10.99 11.30 36.25
N ILE A 865 -10.17 10.94 35.26
CA ILE A 865 -8.71 10.84 35.41
C ILE A 865 -8.09 12.24 35.60
N ILE A 866 -8.54 13.27 34.87
CA ILE A 866 -8.05 14.66 35.05
C ILE A 866 -8.39 15.17 36.46
N ARG A 867 -9.63 14.95 36.94
CA ARG A 867 -10.03 15.36 38.30
C ARG A 867 -9.20 14.64 39.37
N ARG A 868 -8.94 13.34 39.20
CA ARG A 868 -8.11 12.56 40.13
C ARG A 868 -6.64 13.00 40.10
N LEU A 869 -6.10 13.36 38.93
CA LEU A 869 -4.77 13.98 38.84
C LEU A 869 -4.72 15.30 39.62
N HIS A 870 -5.72 16.17 39.44
CA HIS A 870 -5.85 17.43 40.20
C HIS A 870 -5.91 17.21 41.72
N GLU A 871 -6.62 16.20 42.22
CA GLU A 871 -6.61 15.86 43.65
C GLU A 871 -5.21 15.44 44.18
N THR A 872 -4.36 14.86 43.32
CA THR A 872 -3.02 14.39 43.72
C THR A 872 -1.89 15.41 43.52
N ILE A 873 -2.10 16.42 42.66
CA ILE A 873 -1.06 17.36 42.23
C ILE A 873 -0.47 18.21 43.37
N GLY A 874 -1.26 18.48 44.41
CA GLY A 874 -0.84 19.20 45.63
C GLY A 874 0.21 18.47 46.49
N THR A 875 0.71 17.31 46.05
CA THR A 875 1.89 16.63 46.61
C THR A 875 3.22 17.12 45.99
N ILE A 876 3.18 17.83 44.86
CA ILE A 876 4.35 18.43 44.20
C ILE A 876 4.85 19.65 45.00
N THR A 877 6.17 19.72 45.21
CA THR A 877 6.82 20.73 46.07
C THR A 877 7.59 21.82 45.31
N ASP A 878 7.77 21.68 43.99
CA ASP A 878 8.38 22.69 43.12
C ASP A 878 7.27 23.55 42.48
N PRO A 879 7.20 24.88 42.77
CA PRO A 879 6.14 25.74 42.26
C PRO A 879 6.06 25.84 40.74
N SER A 880 7.21 25.88 40.05
CA SER A 880 7.28 25.92 38.58
C SER A 880 6.65 24.68 37.97
N ILE A 881 6.99 23.51 38.49
CA ILE A 881 6.47 22.22 38.03
C ILE A 881 4.97 22.12 38.31
N HIS A 882 4.53 22.51 39.51
CA HIS A 882 3.12 22.51 39.90
C HIS A 882 2.28 23.41 38.97
N ALA A 883 2.78 24.61 38.64
CA ALA A 883 2.11 25.54 37.72
C ALA A 883 2.02 25.00 36.27
N ILE A 884 3.07 24.32 35.78
CA ILE A 884 3.05 23.65 34.46
C ILE A 884 2.00 22.53 34.45
N MET A 885 2.05 21.62 35.42
CA MET A 885 1.14 20.47 35.49
C MET A 885 -0.33 20.91 35.70
N LEU A 886 -0.61 22.02 36.39
CA LEU A 886 -1.94 22.62 36.46
C LEU A 886 -2.37 23.26 35.13
N SER A 887 -1.45 23.91 34.41
CA SER A 887 -1.70 24.48 33.07
C SER A 887 -2.08 23.38 32.07
N ASP A 888 -1.38 22.25 32.09
CA ASP A 888 -1.66 21.08 31.25
C ASP A 888 -3.02 20.44 31.58
N LEU A 889 -3.36 20.28 32.87
CA LEU A 889 -4.68 19.80 33.30
C LEU A 889 -5.80 20.77 32.90
N ALA A 890 -5.58 22.09 33.00
CA ALA A 890 -6.51 23.10 32.51
C ALA A 890 -6.69 23.02 30.99
N GLY A 891 -5.58 22.84 30.25
CA GLY A 891 -5.57 22.69 28.80
C GLY A 891 -6.30 21.45 28.28
N LEU A 892 -6.25 20.34 29.01
CA LEU A 892 -7.03 19.13 28.75
C LEU A 892 -8.51 19.30 29.14
N MET A 893 -8.77 19.83 30.34
CA MET A 893 -10.13 20.00 30.87
C MET A 893 -10.95 21.04 30.06
N ALA A 894 -10.31 21.95 29.33
CA ALA A 894 -10.96 23.01 28.55
C ALA A 894 -12.05 22.51 27.58
N GLY A 895 -11.84 21.33 26.96
CA GLY A 895 -12.81 20.70 26.05
C GLY A 895 -13.92 19.89 26.75
N ILE A 896 -13.86 19.77 28.08
CA ILE A 896 -14.66 18.86 28.89
C ILE A 896 -15.52 19.66 29.89
N ASP A 897 -14.89 20.29 30.87
CA ASP A 897 -15.52 21.19 31.85
C ASP A 897 -14.77 22.52 31.89
N HIS A 898 -15.25 23.47 31.09
CA HIS A 898 -14.72 24.84 31.04
C HIS A 898 -14.74 25.59 32.39
N VAL A 899 -15.53 25.15 33.38
CA VAL A 899 -15.53 25.75 34.72
C VAL A 899 -14.38 25.20 35.55
N ALA A 900 -14.20 23.88 35.58
CA ALA A 900 -13.02 23.27 36.23
C ALA A 900 -11.71 23.69 35.56
N ALA A 901 -11.67 23.76 34.23
CA ALA A 901 -10.52 24.25 33.46
C ALA A 901 -10.14 25.69 33.82
N ARG A 902 -11.12 26.58 34.02
CA ARG A 902 -10.89 27.93 34.56
C ARG A 902 -10.26 27.86 35.95
N THR A 903 -10.82 27.07 36.87
CA THR A 903 -10.28 26.93 38.23
C THR A 903 -8.83 26.42 38.23
N TYR A 904 -8.51 25.42 37.41
CA TYR A 904 -7.14 24.89 37.31
C TYR A 904 -6.16 25.93 36.72
N LEU A 905 -6.61 26.75 35.76
CA LEU A 905 -5.82 27.85 35.22
C LEU A 905 -5.63 28.97 36.25
N ASP A 906 -6.66 29.32 37.01
CA ASP A 906 -6.58 30.36 38.06
C ASP A 906 -5.63 29.92 39.20
N GLU A 907 -5.68 28.65 39.62
CA GLU A 907 -4.72 28.05 40.57
C GLU A 907 -3.28 28.07 40.01
N ALA A 908 -3.10 27.74 38.73
CA ALA A 908 -1.80 27.80 38.07
C ALA A 908 -1.23 29.23 38.00
N GLN A 909 -2.10 30.25 37.90
CA GLN A 909 -1.71 31.66 37.97
C GLN A 909 -1.31 32.10 39.38
N GLU A 910 -2.01 31.64 40.44
CA GLU A 910 -1.60 31.92 41.83
C GLU A 910 -0.22 31.33 42.15
N MET A 911 0.10 30.15 41.61
CA MET A 911 1.42 29.53 41.77
C MET A 911 2.56 30.36 41.18
N LEU A 912 2.29 31.26 40.23
CA LEU A 912 3.30 32.08 39.54
C LEU A 912 4.04 33.06 40.47
N GLU A 913 3.44 33.48 41.59
CA GLU A 913 4.13 34.31 42.60
C GLU A 913 5.29 33.58 43.32
N PHE A 914 5.38 32.25 43.18
CA PHE A 914 6.35 31.39 43.86
C PHE A 914 7.35 30.71 42.90
N VAL A 915 7.27 31.01 41.60
CA VAL A 915 8.15 30.46 40.56
C VAL A 915 9.53 31.14 40.59
N ASP A 916 10.58 30.38 40.28
CA ASP A 916 11.93 30.93 40.14
C ASP A 916 12.01 31.83 38.89
N PRO A 917 12.54 33.07 38.96
CA PRO A 917 12.70 33.95 37.81
C PRO A 917 13.38 33.31 36.60
N ASP A 918 14.36 32.41 36.81
CA ASP A 918 15.07 31.70 35.73
C ASP A 918 14.15 30.69 34.98
N ARG A 919 12.94 30.42 35.48
CA ARG A 919 11.91 29.57 34.86
C ARG A 919 10.61 30.32 34.53
N GLU A 920 10.46 31.57 34.96
CA GLU A 920 9.19 32.31 34.90
C GLU A 920 8.68 32.45 33.45
N ALA A 921 9.57 32.69 32.49
CA ALA A 921 9.26 32.75 31.06
C ALA A 921 8.56 31.47 30.54
N PHE A 922 9.10 30.30 30.88
CA PHE A 922 8.57 29.01 30.45
C PHE A 922 7.22 28.69 31.11
N VAL A 923 7.05 29.00 32.40
CA VAL A 923 5.75 28.83 33.07
C VAL A 923 4.70 29.77 32.47
N ARG A 924 5.08 31.03 32.16
CA ARG A 924 4.20 32.00 31.46
C ARG A 924 3.74 31.47 30.10
N LYS A 925 4.61 30.85 29.30
CA LYS A 925 4.20 30.19 28.04
C LYS A 925 3.13 29.13 28.27
N ASN A 926 3.34 28.20 29.20
CA ASN A 926 2.40 27.10 29.45
C ASN A 926 1.02 27.61 29.91
N LEU A 927 0.98 28.62 30.79
CA LEU A 927 -0.27 29.29 31.19
C LEU A 927 -1.00 29.94 30.00
N ILE A 928 -0.26 30.55 29.06
CA ILE A 928 -0.83 31.15 27.83
C ILE A 928 -1.39 30.07 26.89
N TYR A 929 -0.73 28.93 26.76
CA TYR A 929 -1.25 27.79 25.98
C TYR A 929 -2.53 27.21 26.60
N ALA A 930 -2.60 27.11 27.93
CA ALA A 930 -3.82 26.72 28.64
C ALA A 930 -4.96 27.74 28.45
N ALA A 931 -4.67 29.04 28.56
CA ALA A 931 -5.62 30.12 28.30
C ALA A 931 -6.14 30.11 26.85
N ARG A 932 -5.26 29.85 25.86
CA ARG A 932 -5.65 29.66 24.45
C ARG A 932 -6.62 28.49 24.28
N ASN A 933 -6.32 27.34 24.88
CA ASN A 933 -7.18 26.14 24.79
C ASN A 933 -8.57 26.42 25.40
N LEU A 934 -8.63 27.08 26.55
CA LEU A 934 -9.88 27.50 27.18
C LEU A 934 -10.67 28.48 26.30
N ASN A 935 -9.99 29.48 25.71
CA ASN A 935 -10.61 30.50 24.86
C ASN A 935 -11.14 29.94 23.53
N ALA A 936 -10.49 28.89 22.99
CA ALA A 936 -10.94 28.21 21.78
C ALA A 936 -12.30 27.50 21.95
N VAL A 937 -12.62 27.04 23.16
CA VAL A 937 -13.91 26.40 23.49
C VAL A 937 -14.93 27.43 24.00
N ASN A 938 -14.51 28.37 24.86
CA ASN A 938 -15.36 29.40 25.45
C ASN A 938 -14.66 30.77 25.40
N ARG A 939 -14.79 31.46 24.27
CA ARG A 939 -14.14 32.75 24.00
C ARG A 939 -14.56 33.84 24.98
N GLN A 940 -13.61 34.33 25.78
CA GLN A 940 -13.74 35.52 26.62
C GLN A 940 -12.60 36.49 26.29
N GLU A 941 -12.91 37.74 25.92
CA GLU A 941 -11.87 38.72 25.54
C GLU A 941 -10.91 39.02 26.71
N THR A 942 -11.34 38.83 27.96
CA THR A 942 -10.49 38.94 29.16
C THR A 942 -9.30 37.97 29.16
N ASP A 943 -9.43 36.78 28.55
CA ASP A 943 -8.31 35.84 28.43
C ASP A 943 -7.33 36.27 27.34
N VAL A 944 -7.84 36.95 26.30
CA VAL A 944 -7.03 37.53 25.22
C VAL A 944 -6.23 38.71 25.76
N ASP A 945 -6.88 39.63 26.47
CA ASP A 945 -6.23 40.75 27.17
C ASP A 945 -5.16 40.25 28.16
N TRP A 946 -5.51 39.25 29.00
CA TRP A 946 -4.59 38.67 29.98
C TRP A 946 -3.38 37.98 29.35
N ALA A 947 -3.60 37.20 28.28
CA ALA A 947 -2.52 36.49 27.58
C ALA A 947 -1.60 37.48 26.86
N VAL A 948 -2.13 38.51 26.20
CA VAL A 948 -1.36 39.62 25.62
C VAL A 948 -0.52 40.33 26.69
N GLU A 949 -1.06 40.58 27.88
CA GLU A 949 -0.29 41.15 28.99
C GLU A 949 0.85 40.21 29.44
N GLN A 950 0.61 38.89 29.52
CA GLN A 950 1.64 37.94 29.95
C GLN A 950 2.75 37.76 28.90
N VAL A 951 2.43 37.78 27.60
CA VAL A 951 3.44 37.84 26.51
C VAL A 951 4.36 39.04 26.70
N GLY A 952 3.82 40.20 27.05
CA GLY A 952 4.58 41.42 27.33
C GLY A 952 5.50 41.36 28.57
N ARG A 953 5.54 40.22 29.28
CA ARG A 953 6.40 39.96 30.45
C ARG A 953 7.43 38.84 30.22
N ILE A 954 7.50 38.26 29.02
CA ILE A 954 8.48 37.22 28.69
C ILE A 954 9.72 37.87 28.06
N GLU A 955 10.87 37.78 28.74
CA GLU A 955 12.14 38.35 28.24
C GLU A 955 12.95 37.40 27.34
N ASP A 956 12.71 36.08 27.41
CA ASP A 956 13.40 35.12 26.54
C ASP A 956 12.81 35.14 25.11
N PRO A 957 13.64 35.30 24.05
CA PRO A 957 13.14 35.49 22.69
C PRO A 957 12.58 34.23 22.02
N VAL A 958 12.80 33.03 22.58
CA VAL A 958 12.22 31.78 22.09
C VAL A 958 10.83 31.63 22.69
N GLU A 959 10.74 31.69 24.03
CA GLU A 959 9.48 31.61 24.78
C GLU A 959 8.50 32.74 24.37
N TYR A 960 9.02 33.93 24.05
CA TYR A 960 8.23 35.06 23.56
C TYR A 960 7.60 34.80 22.18
N VAL A 961 8.32 34.14 21.26
CA VAL A 961 7.81 33.82 19.91
C VAL A 961 6.77 32.70 19.96
N ASP A 962 6.98 31.67 20.79
CA ASP A 962 5.98 30.64 21.07
C ASP A 962 4.70 31.25 21.68
N ALA A 963 4.84 32.13 22.67
CA ALA A 963 3.70 32.75 23.35
C ALA A 963 2.92 33.71 22.42
N LEU A 964 3.62 34.46 21.54
CA LEU A 964 2.98 35.21 20.45
C LEU A 964 2.22 34.30 19.48
N ALA A 965 2.78 33.14 19.13
CA ALA A 965 2.14 32.17 18.24
C ALA A 965 0.83 31.61 18.85
N ALA A 966 0.79 31.37 20.16
CA ALA A 966 -0.43 30.95 20.86
C ALA A 966 -1.50 32.06 20.92
N VAL A 967 -1.09 33.32 21.13
CA VAL A 967 -2.01 34.46 21.20
C VAL A 967 -2.54 34.89 19.82
N PHE A 968 -1.78 34.65 18.74
CA PHE A 968 -2.20 34.91 17.36
C PHE A 968 -3.55 34.24 17.02
N ASP A 969 -3.75 33.00 17.48
CA ASP A 969 -4.97 32.23 17.24
C ASP A 969 -6.19 32.79 18.02
N MET A 970 -5.96 33.31 19.24
CA MET A 970 -7.01 33.88 20.11
C MET A 970 -7.58 35.20 19.56
N ILE A 971 -6.71 36.07 19.07
CA ILE A 971 -7.09 37.38 18.51
C ILE A 971 -7.84 37.20 17.20
N SER A 972 -8.77 38.10 16.89
CA SER A 972 -9.52 38.09 15.61
C SER A 972 -9.50 39.43 14.86
N GLU A 973 -8.92 40.49 15.45
CA GLU A 973 -8.67 41.77 14.80
C GLU A 973 -7.50 41.62 13.79
N PRO A 974 -7.70 41.81 12.47
CA PRO A 974 -6.64 41.58 11.49
C PRO A 974 -5.42 42.49 11.66
N ALA A 975 -5.62 43.70 12.20
CA ALA A 975 -4.53 44.64 12.48
C ALA A 975 -3.60 44.11 13.59
N GLN A 976 -4.17 43.65 14.71
CA GLN A 976 -3.40 43.07 15.82
C GLN A 976 -2.71 41.76 15.41
N ARG A 977 -3.37 40.92 14.60
CA ARG A 977 -2.71 39.74 14.00
C ARG A 977 -1.50 40.14 13.14
N LYS A 978 -1.58 41.24 12.37
CA LYS A 978 -0.40 41.74 11.65
C LYS A 978 0.69 42.19 12.63
N GLU A 979 0.37 43.03 13.61
CA GLU A 979 1.35 43.52 14.60
C GLU A 979 2.09 42.39 15.32
N ILE A 980 1.37 41.33 15.71
CA ILE A 980 1.96 40.10 16.29
C ILE A 980 2.84 39.37 15.29
N LEU A 981 2.41 39.20 14.03
CA LEU A 981 3.22 38.53 13.02
C LEU A 981 4.52 39.30 12.72
N SER A 982 4.46 40.62 12.58
CA SER A 982 5.66 41.46 12.40
C SER A 982 6.58 41.37 13.64
N ALA A 983 6.04 41.31 14.86
CA ALA A 983 6.83 41.10 16.07
C ALA A 983 7.49 39.70 16.12
N MET A 984 6.79 38.64 15.69
CA MET A 984 7.36 37.30 15.56
C MET A 984 8.50 37.27 14.54
N CYS A 985 8.31 37.87 13.36
CA CYS A 985 9.32 37.94 12.30
C CYS A 985 10.57 38.72 12.77
N HIS A 986 10.39 39.84 13.45
CA HIS A 986 11.50 40.65 13.92
C HIS A 986 12.29 39.95 15.04
N THR A 987 11.60 39.41 16.05
CA THR A 987 12.26 38.74 17.18
C THR A 987 12.98 37.47 16.73
N VAL A 988 12.37 36.65 15.87
CA VAL A 988 12.99 35.37 15.46
C VAL A 988 14.31 35.59 14.72
N VAL A 989 14.43 36.60 13.85
CA VAL A 989 15.68 36.92 13.13
C VAL A 989 16.81 37.37 14.08
N SER A 990 16.48 37.79 15.30
CA SER A 990 17.43 38.20 16.33
C SER A 990 17.99 37.06 17.21
N ILE A 991 17.34 35.88 17.25
CA ILE A 991 17.72 34.75 18.13
C ILE A 991 19.21 34.38 17.92
N PRO A 992 20.05 34.30 18.97
CA PRO A 992 21.50 34.12 18.80
C PRO A 992 21.90 32.79 18.15
N SER A 993 21.40 31.66 18.66
CA SER A 993 21.72 30.32 18.14
C SER A 993 21.14 30.14 16.74
N PRO A 994 21.95 29.78 15.72
CA PRO A 994 21.43 29.60 14.36
C PRO A 994 20.48 28.40 14.24
N TYR A 995 20.62 27.38 15.09
CA TYR A 995 19.80 26.16 15.04
C TYR A 995 18.39 26.41 15.58
N ILE A 996 18.31 26.96 16.81
CA ILE A 996 17.04 27.41 17.41
C ILE A 996 16.37 28.48 16.53
N ARG A 997 17.18 29.41 15.97
CA ARG A 997 16.66 30.41 15.02
C ARG A 997 16.10 29.77 13.76
N LEU A 998 16.72 28.74 13.20
CA LEU A 998 16.19 28.06 12.01
C LEU A 998 14.88 27.34 12.31
N SER A 999 14.80 26.66 13.45
CA SER A 999 13.59 25.96 13.90
C SER A 999 12.43 26.95 14.01
N MET A 1000 12.59 28.00 14.82
CA MET A 1000 11.60 29.07 15.00
C MET A 1000 11.28 29.81 13.69
N LEU A 1001 12.24 30.00 12.78
CA LEU A 1001 11.98 30.60 11.46
C LEU A 1001 10.99 29.76 10.63
N PHE A 1002 11.01 28.43 10.74
CA PHE A 1002 10.03 27.57 10.07
C PHE A 1002 8.64 27.68 10.71
N ASP A 1003 8.59 27.81 12.04
CA ASP A 1003 7.35 27.93 12.81
C ASP A 1003 6.68 29.28 12.65
N VAL A 1004 7.43 30.38 12.52
CA VAL A 1004 6.90 31.70 12.17
C VAL A 1004 6.48 31.74 10.69
N ALA A 1005 7.22 31.07 9.80
CA ALA A 1005 6.92 31.06 8.37
C ALA A 1005 5.53 30.51 8.02
N ARG A 1006 4.96 29.58 8.80
CA ARG A 1006 3.59 29.07 8.56
C ARG A 1006 2.52 30.14 8.77
N PHE A 1007 2.78 31.15 9.61
CA PHE A 1007 1.91 32.31 9.76
C PHE A 1007 2.13 33.30 8.61
N ALA A 1008 3.38 33.61 8.26
CA ALA A 1008 3.70 34.54 7.17
C ALA A 1008 3.23 34.05 5.79
N GLU A 1009 3.35 32.75 5.48
CA GLU A 1009 2.81 32.15 4.25
C GLU A 1009 1.30 32.37 4.09
N ASN A 1010 0.57 32.50 5.21
CA ASN A 1010 -0.87 32.67 5.23
C ASN A 1010 -1.31 34.14 5.32
N TYR A 1011 -0.71 34.91 6.22
CA TYR A 1011 -1.18 36.23 6.66
C TYR A 1011 -0.20 37.39 6.44
N GLY A 1012 1.08 37.12 6.15
CA GLY A 1012 2.10 38.16 5.96
C GLY A 1012 2.04 38.84 4.59
N ASP A 1013 2.63 40.03 4.49
CA ASP A 1013 2.86 40.69 3.20
C ASP A 1013 4.33 40.63 2.75
N GLU A 1014 4.74 41.51 1.84
CA GLU A 1014 6.06 41.49 1.22
C GLU A 1014 7.18 41.84 2.23
N GLU A 1015 6.87 42.60 3.29
CA GLU A 1015 7.84 43.02 4.32
C GLU A 1015 8.17 41.86 5.28
N GLU A 1016 7.16 41.20 5.86
CA GLU A 1016 7.37 40.03 6.74
C GLU A 1016 8.00 38.84 6.00
N ILE A 1017 7.59 38.61 4.75
CA ILE A 1017 8.15 37.52 3.93
C ILE A 1017 9.63 37.81 3.62
N ASP A 1018 10.02 39.05 3.34
CA ASP A 1018 11.42 39.36 3.06
C ASP A 1018 12.31 39.34 4.32
N GLU A 1019 11.83 39.81 5.48
CA GLU A 1019 12.57 39.69 6.75
C GLU A 1019 12.84 38.21 7.11
N LEU A 1020 11.83 37.34 6.97
CA LEU A 1020 12.00 35.90 7.20
C LEU A 1020 12.94 35.24 6.17
N LEU A 1021 12.86 35.60 4.88
CA LEU A 1021 13.72 35.03 3.84
C LEU A 1021 15.19 35.44 4.01
N GLU A 1022 15.46 36.69 4.39
CA GLU A 1022 16.82 37.14 4.75
C GLU A 1022 17.31 36.43 6.02
N GLY A 1023 16.44 36.28 7.03
CA GLY A 1023 16.68 35.48 8.22
C GLY A 1023 17.07 34.03 7.92
N MET A 1024 16.32 33.37 7.03
CA MET A 1024 16.57 32.00 6.60
C MET A 1024 17.89 31.85 5.84
N GLU A 1025 18.18 32.69 4.84
CA GLU A 1025 19.44 32.55 4.06
C GLU A 1025 20.68 32.86 4.92
N LYS A 1026 20.62 33.89 5.77
CA LYS A 1026 21.67 34.22 6.76
C LYS A 1026 21.93 33.06 7.72
N THR A 1027 20.89 32.32 8.08
CA THR A 1027 20.98 31.18 9.00
C THR A 1027 21.45 29.91 8.30
N ALA A 1028 20.93 29.63 7.10
CA ALA A 1028 21.39 28.56 6.22
C ALA A 1028 22.90 28.68 5.90
N GLY A 1029 23.39 29.91 5.71
CA GLY A 1029 24.82 30.20 5.52
C GLY A 1029 25.71 30.02 6.76
N SER A 1030 25.12 29.72 7.93
CA SER A 1030 25.85 29.41 9.17
C SER A 1030 26.00 27.90 9.42
N ILE A 1031 25.08 27.09 8.88
CA ILE A 1031 24.93 25.65 9.18
C ILE A 1031 25.81 24.80 8.24
N GLN A 1032 26.52 23.81 8.79
CA GLN A 1032 27.46 22.93 8.10
C GLN A 1032 26.82 21.67 7.48
N ILE A 1033 25.64 21.24 7.95
CA ILE A 1033 24.95 20.03 7.46
C ILE A 1033 24.15 20.32 6.16
N PRO A 1034 24.61 19.84 4.98
CA PRO A 1034 24.08 20.30 3.68
C PRO A 1034 22.59 20.03 3.43
N PHE A 1035 22.04 18.93 3.94
CA PHE A 1035 20.63 18.58 3.81
C PHE A 1035 19.74 19.60 4.55
N ILE A 1036 20.15 20.07 5.73
CA ILE A 1036 19.42 21.09 6.49
C ILE A 1036 19.46 22.43 5.75
N THR A 1037 20.63 22.82 5.22
CA THR A 1037 20.77 23.99 4.34
C THR A 1037 19.88 23.88 3.09
N ALA A 1038 19.79 22.70 2.50
CA ALA A 1038 18.95 22.43 1.32
C ALA A 1038 17.45 22.46 1.63
N MET A 1039 17.01 21.91 2.76
CA MET A 1039 15.63 22.02 3.24
C MET A 1039 15.24 23.46 3.55
N THR A 1040 16.16 24.26 4.12
CA THR A 1040 15.93 25.70 4.35
C THR A 1040 15.65 26.43 3.04
N ARG A 1041 16.51 26.27 2.03
CA ARG A 1041 16.30 26.87 0.71
C ARG A 1041 15.08 26.30 -0.03
N GLN A 1042 14.72 25.03 0.21
CA GLN A 1042 13.46 24.44 -0.27
C GLN A 1042 12.24 25.10 0.38
N ARG A 1043 12.27 25.38 1.69
CA ARG A 1043 11.21 26.10 2.43
C ARG A 1043 11.08 27.53 1.90
N MET A 1044 12.19 28.26 1.78
CA MET A 1044 12.25 29.61 1.19
C MET A 1044 11.64 29.65 -0.23
N ALA A 1045 12.02 28.70 -1.09
CA ALA A 1045 11.47 28.61 -2.43
C ALA A 1045 9.95 28.34 -2.41
N ARG A 1046 9.47 27.42 -1.58
CA ARG A 1046 8.03 27.14 -1.38
C ARG A 1046 7.26 28.37 -0.90
N MET A 1047 7.79 29.13 0.07
CA MET A 1047 7.20 30.39 0.54
C MET A 1047 7.05 31.40 -0.62
N LEU A 1048 8.11 31.61 -1.40
CA LEU A 1048 8.07 32.48 -2.57
C LEU A 1048 7.10 31.99 -3.65
N PHE A 1049 6.94 30.67 -3.86
CA PHE A 1049 5.92 30.15 -4.79
C PHE A 1049 4.49 30.31 -4.27
N SER A 1050 4.27 30.20 -2.96
CA SER A 1050 2.99 30.55 -2.33
C SER A 1050 2.67 32.04 -2.55
N PHE A 1051 3.62 32.92 -2.29
CA PHE A 1051 3.48 34.37 -2.48
C PHE A 1051 3.31 34.75 -3.96
N TYR A 1052 4.02 34.10 -4.89
CA TYR A 1052 3.81 34.26 -6.32
C TYR A 1052 2.40 33.84 -6.74
N ARG A 1053 1.90 32.70 -6.27
CA ARG A 1053 0.51 32.26 -6.55
C ARG A 1053 -0.54 33.23 -6.01
N LYS A 1054 -0.28 33.88 -4.87
CA LYS A 1054 -1.15 34.93 -4.30
C LYS A 1054 -1.08 36.28 -5.03
N THR A 1055 0.09 36.67 -5.56
CA THR A 1055 0.34 38.05 -6.05
C THR A 1055 0.51 38.18 -7.57
N GLY A 1056 0.80 37.10 -8.29
CA GLY A 1056 1.11 37.09 -9.72
C GLY A 1056 2.42 37.77 -10.12
N LYS A 1057 3.23 38.26 -9.17
CA LYS A 1057 4.45 39.06 -9.42
C LYS A 1057 5.59 38.22 -10.06
N PRO A 1058 5.99 38.46 -11.33
CA PRO A 1058 7.04 37.66 -11.97
C PRO A 1058 8.42 37.76 -11.30
N ALA A 1059 8.70 38.87 -10.63
CA ALA A 1059 9.94 39.05 -9.86
C ALA A 1059 10.06 38.04 -8.69
N VAL A 1060 8.94 37.71 -8.04
CA VAL A 1060 8.88 36.71 -6.96
C VAL A 1060 9.14 35.31 -7.52
N GLN A 1061 8.56 34.98 -8.68
CA GLN A 1061 8.82 33.74 -9.40
C GLN A 1061 10.29 33.58 -9.78
N GLN A 1062 10.93 34.65 -10.29
CA GLN A 1062 12.36 34.62 -10.62
C GLN A 1062 13.22 34.42 -9.37
N ARG A 1063 13.01 35.20 -8.30
CA ARG A 1063 13.72 35.08 -7.02
C ARG A 1063 13.62 33.66 -6.44
N ALA A 1064 12.48 33.00 -6.62
CA ALA A 1064 12.27 31.62 -6.20
C ALA A 1064 13.03 30.60 -7.07
N ILE A 1065 13.09 30.80 -8.39
CA ILE A 1065 13.94 30.01 -9.30
C ILE A 1065 15.42 30.20 -8.94
N ASP A 1066 15.83 31.43 -8.62
CA ASP A 1066 17.19 31.76 -8.19
C ASP A 1066 17.56 31.03 -6.89
N VAL A 1067 16.67 31.01 -5.88
CA VAL A 1067 16.84 30.23 -4.65
C VAL A 1067 16.91 28.73 -4.91
N VAL A 1068 16.09 28.17 -5.81
CA VAL A 1068 16.23 26.75 -6.19
C VAL A 1068 17.58 26.49 -6.86
N SER A 1069 18.14 27.44 -7.63
CA SER A 1069 19.44 27.27 -8.27
C SER A 1069 20.62 27.11 -7.28
N THR A 1070 20.49 27.58 -6.03
CA THR A 1070 21.54 27.54 -4.99
C THR A 1070 21.38 26.40 -3.97
N ILE A 1071 20.40 25.51 -4.15
CA ILE A 1071 20.26 24.28 -3.35
C ILE A 1071 21.40 23.32 -3.72
N ASP A 1072 22.36 23.03 -2.83
CA ASP A 1072 23.49 22.14 -3.16
C ASP A 1072 23.08 20.66 -3.37
N ASP A 1073 21.91 20.29 -2.86
CA ASP A 1073 21.32 18.95 -2.95
C ASP A 1073 20.69 18.68 -4.34
N ASP A 1074 21.28 17.76 -5.10
CA ASP A 1074 20.82 17.43 -6.46
C ASP A 1074 19.40 16.82 -6.51
N ARG A 1075 18.94 16.15 -5.44
CA ARG A 1075 17.63 15.50 -5.36
C ARG A 1075 16.53 16.51 -5.06
N ILE A 1076 16.73 17.35 -4.05
CA ILE A 1076 15.79 18.42 -3.69
C ILE A 1076 15.71 19.43 -4.85
N ARG A 1077 16.85 19.79 -5.46
CA ARG A 1077 16.88 20.68 -6.64
C ARG A 1077 16.13 20.09 -7.84
N TYR A 1078 16.28 18.79 -8.10
CA TYR A 1078 15.48 18.07 -9.11
C TYR A 1078 13.98 18.15 -8.79
N SER A 1079 13.59 17.84 -7.55
CA SER A 1079 12.19 17.83 -7.12
C SER A 1079 11.52 19.20 -7.30
N MET A 1080 12.20 20.27 -6.87
CA MET A 1080 11.73 21.64 -7.05
C MET A 1080 11.64 22.05 -8.52
N MET A 1081 12.64 21.74 -9.36
CA MET A 1081 12.58 22.04 -10.80
C MET A 1081 11.40 21.35 -11.51
N VAL A 1082 11.07 20.10 -11.13
CA VAL A 1082 9.89 19.38 -11.63
C VAL A 1082 8.58 20.03 -11.16
N GLN A 1083 8.49 20.45 -9.89
CA GLN A 1083 7.33 21.19 -9.35
C GLN A 1083 7.16 22.59 -9.95
N LEU A 1084 8.11 23.06 -10.77
CA LEU A 1084 8.09 24.34 -11.46
C LEU A 1084 7.88 24.23 -12.97
N GLU A 1085 7.57 23.02 -13.45
CA GLU A 1085 7.35 22.70 -14.87
C GLU A 1085 8.54 23.08 -15.77
N GLN A 1086 9.74 23.26 -15.18
CA GLN A 1086 10.94 23.66 -15.91
C GLN A 1086 11.58 22.45 -16.58
N ALA A 1087 11.93 22.61 -17.86
CA ALA A 1087 12.72 21.61 -18.57
C ALA A 1087 14.12 21.50 -17.93
N MET A 1088 14.53 20.29 -17.55
CA MET A 1088 15.85 20.05 -16.96
C MET A 1088 16.97 20.55 -17.89
N PRO A 1089 17.96 21.30 -17.38
CA PRO A 1089 19.13 21.67 -18.17
C PRO A 1089 19.89 20.41 -18.63
N GLN A 1090 20.17 20.32 -19.93
CA GLN A 1090 20.78 19.13 -20.55
C GLN A 1090 22.16 18.77 -19.96
N SER A 1091 22.84 19.73 -19.32
CA SER A 1091 24.06 19.52 -18.53
C SER A 1091 23.86 18.56 -17.35
N TRP A 1092 22.67 18.49 -16.75
CA TRP A 1092 22.40 17.66 -15.57
C TRP A 1092 22.38 16.16 -15.87
N MET A 1093 21.98 15.74 -17.08
CA MET A 1093 21.99 14.32 -17.46
C MET A 1093 23.40 13.71 -17.45
N ASN A 1094 24.44 14.55 -17.44
CA ASN A 1094 25.84 14.13 -17.39
C ASN A 1094 26.41 14.02 -15.96
N THR A 1095 25.68 14.45 -14.92
CA THR A 1095 26.16 14.39 -13.52
C THR A 1095 26.06 12.97 -12.94
N VAL A 1096 26.69 12.76 -11.78
CA VAL A 1096 26.56 11.50 -11.03
C VAL A 1096 25.10 11.25 -10.65
N PHE A 1097 24.39 12.27 -10.15
CA PHE A 1097 22.99 12.16 -9.78
C PHE A 1097 22.06 11.93 -10.99
N GLY A 1098 22.31 12.58 -12.13
CA GLY A 1098 21.59 12.31 -13.38
C GLY A 1098 21.71 10.85 -13.84
N ARG A 1099 22.86 10.21 -13.59
CA ARG A 1099 23.07 8.78 -13.85
C ARG A 1099 22.39 7.87 -12.83
N ILE A 1100 22.32 8.27 -11.56
CA ILE A 1100 21.52 7.58 -10.53
C ILE A 1100 20.04 7.60 -10.92
N LEU A 1101 19.49 8.76 -11.32
CA LEU A 1101 18.12 8.88 -11.82
C LEU A 1101 17.85 8.01 -13.06
N ASN A 1102 18.77 7.97 -14.03
CA ASN A 1102 18.64 7.08 -15.19
C ASN A 1102 18.66 5.58 -14.83
N CYS A 1103 19.25 5.19 -13.70
CA CYS A 1103 19.19 3.83 -13.17
C CYS A 1103 17.98 3.56 -12.26
N ARG A 1104 17.32 4.61 -11.72
CA ARG A 1104 16.20 4.50 -10.76
C ARG A 1104 15.08 3.60 -11.28
N GLU A 1105 14.66 3.78 -12.54
CA GLU A 1105 13.56 2.99 -13.10
C GLU A 1105 13.95 1.51 -13.32
N LYS A 1106 15.24 1.20 -13.54
CA LYS A 1106 15.71 -0.20 -13.55
C LYS A 1106 15.68 -0.80 -12.15
N ILE A 1107 16.12 -0.05 -11.14
CA ILE A 1107 16.12 -0.50 -9.74
C ILE A 1107 14.68 -0.73 -9.26
N ARG A 1108 13.77 0.20 -9.57
CA ARG A 1108 12.33 0.10 -9.28
C ARG A 1108 11.66 -1.17 -9.85
N ARG A 1109 12.16 -1.69 -10.97
CA ARG A 1109 11.59 -2.85 -11.67
C ARG A 1109 12.36 -4.15 -11.47
N GLY A 1110 13.47 -4.15 -10.73
CA GLY A 1110 14.40 -5.28 -10.68
C GLY A 1110 15.25 -5.50 -11.96
N GLU A 1111 15.01 -4.75 -13.04
CA GLU A 1111 15.68 -4.86 -14.35
C GLU A 1111 17.18 -4.43 -14.35
N TYR A 1112 17.79 -4.21 -13.19
CA TYR A 1112 19.18 -3.73 -13.08
C TYR A 1112 20.19 -4.87 -13.17
N THR A 1113 21.15 -4.77 -14.08
CA THR A 1113 22.21 -5.79 -14.19
C THR A 1113 23.38 -5.50 -13.25
N THR A 1114 24.17 -6.51 -12.91
CA THR A 1114 25.47 -6.33 -12.22
C THR A 1114 26.38 -5.35 -12.99
N LYS A 1115 26.26 -5.29 -14.32
CA LYS A 1115 27.00 -4.36 -15.18
C LYS A 1115 26.52 -2.92 -15.01
N ASP A 1116 25.22 -2.68 -14.85
CA ASP A 1116 24.68 -1.36 -14.53
C ASP A 1116 25.19 -0.88 -13.17
N MET A 1117 25.09 -1.71 -12.12
CA MET A 1117 25.56 -1.35 -10.79
C MET A 1117 27.07 -1.12 -10.73
N VAL A 1118 27.88 -1.91 -11.45
CA VAL A 1118 29.34 -1.68 -11.57
C VAL A 1118 29.66 -0.40 -12.38
N ALA A 1119 28.84 -0.01 -13.35
CA ALA A 1119 29.00 1.27 -14.05
C ALA A 1119 28.62 2.46 -13.15
N LEU A 1120 27.63 2.29 -12.27
CA LEU A 1120 27.15 3.29 -11.33
C LEU A 1120 28.13 3.48 -10.15
N ASP A 1121 28.62 2.39 -9.54
CA ASP A 1121 29.70 2.41 -8.53
C ASP A 1121 30.94 3.15 -9.06
N ARG A 1122 31.40 2.83 -10.28
CA ARG A 1122 32.52 3.56 -10.92
C ARG A 1122 32.22 5.03 -11.14
N THR A 1123 30.98 5.39 -11.43
CA THR A 1123 30.55 6.79 -11.61
C THR A 1123 30.58 7.52 -10.26
N ILE A 1124 30.07 6.91 -9.19
CA ILE A 1124 30.11 7.48 -7.83
C ILE A 1124 31.56 7.60 -7.35
N ARG A 1125 32.38 6.55 -7.50
CA ARG A 1125 33.80 6.55 -7.12
C ARG A 1125 34.67 7.54 -7.91
N ALA A 1126 34.20 8.02 -9.07
CA ALA A 1126 34.87 9.08 -9.81
C ALA A 1126 34.63 10.49 -9.22
N ALA A 1127 33.62 10.69 -8.37
CA ALA A 1127 33.47 11.96 -7.64
C ALA A 1127 34.62 12.12 -6.63
N PRO A 1128 35.32 13.28 -6.60
CA PRO A 1128 36.56 13.41 -5.84
C PRO A 1128 36.35 13.47 -4.32
N ASP A 1129 35.22 14.00 -3.85
CA ASP A 1129 34.93 14.17 -2.42
C ASP A 1129 34.16 12.99 -1.83
N ARG A 1130 34.67 12.45 -0.72
CA ARG A 1130 34.09 11.29 -0.02
C ARG A 1130 32.72 11.59 0.60
N ALA A 1131 32.47 12.83 1.02
CA ALA A 1131 31.16 13.23 1.56
C ALA A 1131 30.07 13.03 0.48
N LYS A 1132 30.24 13.67 -0.71
CA LYS A 1132 29.30 13.49 -1.82
C LYS A 1132 29.18 12.03 -2.27
N ARG A 1133 30.23 11.20 -2.14
CA ARG A 1133 30.12 9.75 -2.42
C ARG A 1133 29.28 8.98 -1.39
N ALA A 1134 29.44 9.26 -0.10
CA ALA A 1134 28.59 8.66 0.93
C ALA A 1134 27.12 8.98 0.65
N ILE A 1135 26.80 10.25 0.39
CA ILE A 1135 25.44 10.69 0.06
C ILE A 1135 24.90 10.04 -1.21
N TYR A 1136 25.68 9.94 -2.29
CA TYR A 1136 25.25 9.24 -3.51
C TYR A 1136 24.98 7.73 -3.31
N TYR A 1137 25.61 7.09 -2.33
CA TYR A 1137 25.23 5.72 -1.92
C TYR A 1137 24.00 5.71 -1.01
N THR A 1138 23.80 6.71 -0.15
CA THR A 1138 22.56 6.87 0.64
C THR A 1138 21.33 7.05 -0.26
N GLU A 1139 21.41 7.88 -1.30
CA GLU A 1139 20.30 8.02 -2.27
C GLU A 1139 20.02 6.70 -3.01
N LEU A 1140 21.03 5.85 -3.25
CA LEU A 1140 20.83 4.51 -3.80
C LEU A 1140 20.26 3.51 -2.79
N PHE A 1141 20.59 3.63 -1.50
CA PHE A 1141 19.92 2.90 -0.43
C PHE A 1141 18.42 3.24 -0.42
N LEU A 1142 18.06 4.52 -0.44
CA LEU A 1142 16.66 4.98 -0.43
C LEU A 1142 15.91 4.53 -1.68
N ILE A 1143 16.50 4.71 -2.88
CA ILE A 1143 15.89 4.24 -4.15
C ILE A 1143 15.68 2.72 -4.14
N ALA A 1144 16.60 1.94 -3.59
CA ALA A 1144 16.46 0.49 -3.50
C ALA A 1144 15.44 0.06 -2.43
N ARG A 1145 15.43 0.71 -1.26
CA ARG A 1145 14.52 0.40 -0.15
C ARG A 1145 13.06 0.70 -0.53
N ASN A 1146 12.81 1.86 -1.13
CA ASN A 1146 11.50 2.23 -1.72
C ASN A 1146 11.07 1.35 -2.91
N ALA A 1147 11.98 0.55 -3.46
CA ALA A 1147 11.71 -0.42 -4.54
C ALA A 1147 11.53 -1.87 -4.03
N GLY A 1148 11.51 -2.11 -2.71
CA GLY A 1148 11.52 -3.45 -2.12
C GLY A 1148 12.81 -4.23 -2.36
N GLN A 1149 13.87 -3.59 -2.86
CA GLN A 1149 15.15 -4.22 -3.19
C GLN A 1149 16.06 -4.28 -1.95
N HIS A 1150 15.59 -4.93 -0.88
CA HIS A 1150 16.21 -4.88 0.45
C HIS A 1150 17.70 -5.25 0.45
N GLU A 1151 18.11 -6.37 -0.18
CA GLU A 1151 19.54 -6.70 -0.28
C GLU A 1151 20.37 -5.63 -1.00
N LEU A 1152 19.81 -4.97 -2.01
CA LEU A 1152 20.52 -3.90 -2.70
C LEU A 1152 20.64 -2.69 -1.79
N ALA A 1153 19.57 -2.32 -1.10
CA ALA A 1153 19.55 -1.22 -0.15
C ALA A 1153 20.66 -1.40 0.90
N ASP A 1154 20.68 -2.53 1.59
CA ASP A 1154 21.63 -2.79 2.68
C ASP A 1154 23.10 -2.76 2.16
N ARG A 1155 23.35 -3.30 0.96
CA ARG A 1155 24.66 -3.19 0.29
C ARG A 1155 25.04 -1.75 -0.07
N MET A 1156 24.09 -0.89 -0.43
CA MET A 1156 24.34 0.53 -0.71
C MET A 1156 24.57 1.32 0.58
N LEU A 1157 23.83 1.04 1.65
CA LEU A 1157 24.03 1.67 2.97
C LEU A 1157 25.42 1.35 3.54
N LEU A 1158 25.86 0.08 3.43
CA LEU A 1158 27.23 -0.31 3.77
C LEU A 1158 28.27 0.46 2.94
N CYS A 1159 28.04 0.70 1.65
CA CYS A 1159 28.93 1.52 0.82
C CYS A 1159 28.96 3.00 1.23
N ALA A 1160 27.83 3.56 1.67
CA ALA A 1160 27.75 4.93 2.19
C ALA A 1160 28.58 5.08 3.47
N LEU A 1161 28.34 4.18 4.43
CA LEU A 1161 29.07 4.11 5.71
C LEU A 1161 30.57 3.89 5.48
N ASP A 1162 30.99 3.09 4.51
CA ASP A 1162 32.41 2.86 4.23
C ASP A 1162 33.14 4.08 3.66
N GLU A 1163 32.47 4.89 2.82
CA GLU A 1163 33.03 6.16 2.36
C GLU A 1163 33.09 7.20 3.50
N ALA A 1164 32.05 7.29 4.35
CA ALA A 1164 32.02 8.14 5.54
C ALA A 1164 33.10 7.74 6.58
N ARG A 1165 33.29 6.44 6.82
CA ARG A 1165 34.30 5.85 7.73
C ARG A 1165 35.74 6.18 7.37
N ILE A 1166 36.01 6.78 6.20
CA ILE A 1166 37.33 7.24 5.77
C ILE A 1166 37.49 8.77 5.92
N ILE A 1167 36.42 9.55 6.08
CA ILE A 1167 36.46 11.02 6.19
C ILE A 1167 37.22 11.48 7.44
N ARG A 1168 38.07 12.49 7.29
CA ARG A 1168 38.76 13.22 8.37
C ARG A 1168 38.71 14.73 8.04
N PRO A 1169 38.70 15.66 9.02
CA PRO A 1169 38.67 15.46 10.47
C PRO A 1169 37.37 14.79 10.97
N LEU A 1170 37.27 14.54 12.27
CA LEU A 1170 36.10 13.90 12.88
C LEU A 1170 34.83 14.75 12.80
N SER A 1171 34.93 16.07 12.99
CA SER A 1171 33.81 17.01 12.80
C SER A 1171 33.16 16.85 11.42
N ARG A 1172 33.96 16.90 10.35
CA ARG A 1172 33.48 16.69 8.97
C ARG A 1172 32.85 15.30 8.74
N ARG A 1173 33.19 14.30 9.55
CA ARG A 1173 32.55 12.97 9.50
C ARG A 1173 31.21 12.98 10.23
N ALA A 1174 31.16 13.53 11.44
CA ALA A 1174 29.94 13.68 12.22
C ALA A 1174 28.85 14.40 11.40
N PHE A 1175 29.19 15.52 10.74
CA PHE A 1175 28.27 16.24 9.85
C PHE A 1175 27.75 15.39 8.67
N VAL A 1176 28.60 14.52 8.08
CA VAL A 1176 28.18 13.63 6.99
C VAL A 1176 27.29 12.48 7.49
N LEU A 1177 27.50 12.00 8.71
CA LEU A 1177 26.63 11.01 9.34
C LEU A 1177 25.27 11.64 9.73
N GLY A 1178 25.26 12.86 10.27
CA GLY A 1178 24.02 13.64 10.50
C GLY A 1178 23.25 13.90 9.20
N ASP A 1179 23.93 14.31 8.13
CA ASP A 1179 23.34 14.47 6.78
C ASP A 1179 22.73 13.16 6.26
N MET A 1180 23.40 12.02 6.48
CA MET A 1180 22.88 10.70 6.14
C MET A 1180 21.66 10.32 6.97
N ALA A 1181 21.66 10.57 8.29
CA ALA A 1181 20.53 10.29 9.18
C ALA A 1181 19.29 11.09 8.75
N CYS A 1182 19.39 12.40 8.60
CA CYS A 1182 18.27 13.26 8.20
C CYS A 1182 17.66 12.86 6.84
N ARG A 1183 18.48 12.43 5.86
CA ARG A 1183 17.98 11.89 4.57
C ARG A 1183 17.20 10.59 4.72
N ILE A 1184 17.66 9.71 5.60
CA ILE A 1184 17.07 8.39 5.84
C ILE A 1184 15.76 8.54 6.61
N TYR A 1185 15.73 9.45 7.56
CA TYR A 1185 14.53 9.85 8.30
C TYR A 1185 13.45 10.46 7.40
N ALA A 1186 13.82 11.31 6.44
CA ALA A 1186 12.88 11.92 5.50
C ALA A 1186 12.14 10.91 4.59
N GLU A 1187 12.54 9.64 4.57
CA GLU A 1187 11.84 8.53 3.91
C GLU A 1187 11.16 7.57 4.92
N ARG A 1188 11.04 7.95 6.20
CA ARG A 1188 10.44 7.18 7.30
C ARG A 1188 11.13 5.85 7.59
N TYR A 1189 12.46 5.87 7.65
CA TYR A 1189 13.31 4.75 8.08
C TYR A 1189 13.99 5.02 9.42
N ASP A 1190 13.16 5.24 10.44
CA ASP A 1190 13.51 5.86 11.72
C ASP A 1190 14.64 5.11 12.46
N ASP A 1191 14.57 3.78 12.58
CA ASP A 1191 15.60 2.94 13.24
C ASP A 1191 16.98 3.16 12.63
N ARG A 1192 17.06 3.12 11.28
CA ARG A 1192 18.32 3.29 10.53
C ARG A 1192 18.81 4.73 10.54
N SER A 1193 17.92 5.70 10.75
CA SER A 1193 18.33 7.08 11.02
C SER A 1193 18.97 7.19 12.40
N ARG A 1194 18.31 6.68 13.44
CA ARG A 1194 18.78 6.71 14.84
C ARG A 1194 20.15 6.04 14.98
N GLU A 1195 20.34 4.83 14.44
CA GLU A 1195 21.65 4.15 14.41
C GLU A 1195 22.78 5.03 13.84
N ILE A 1196 22.51 5.77 12.76
CA ILE A 1196 23.50 6.58 12.05
C ILE A 1196 23.73 7.93 12.74
N LEU A 1197 22.71 8.46 13.40
CA LEU A 1197 22.80 9.62 14.28
C LEU A 1197 23.66 9.31 15.52
N ASP A 1198 23.47 8.14 16.14
CA ASP A 1198 24.32 7.66 17.24
C ASP A 1198 25.78 7.50 16.80
N MET A 1199 26.03 7.03 15.57
CA MET A 1199 27.37 7.02 14.98
C MET A 1199 27.94 8.45 14.81
N ALA A 1200 27.11 9.44 14.47
CA ALA A 1200 27.52 10.84 14.37
C ALA A 1200 27.92 11.41 15.74
N VAL A 1201 27.07 11.21 16.76
CA VAL A 1201 27.32 11.62 18.16
C VAL A 1201 28.55 10.89 18.74
N SER A 1202 28.75 9.62 18.40
CA SER A 1202 29.93 8.86 18.82
C SER A 1202 31.23 9.42 18.21
N GLU A 1203 31.23 9.80 16.92
CA GLU A 1203 32.39 10.44 16.30
C GLU A 1203 32.62 11.87 16.82
N ALA A 1204 31.58 12.57 17.29
CA ALA A 1204 31.68 13.82 18.03
C ALA A 1204 32.33 13.64 19.42
N LEU A 1205 31.87 12.68 20.22
CA LEU A 1205 32.46 12.31 21.53
C LEU A 1205 33.97 12.00 21.44
N ASN A 1206 34.45 11.52 20.30
CA ASN A 1206 35.86 11.23 20.06
C ASN A 1206 36.72 12.48 19.70
N ILE A 1207 36.12 13.67 19.59
CA ILE A 1207 36.83 14.94 19.39
C ILE A 1207 37.44 15.41 20.72
N ARG A 1208 38.76 15.61 20.73
CA ARG A 1208 39.53 16.00 21.94
C ARG A 1208 39.59 17.50 22.21
N ASP A 1209 39.32 18.31 21.20
CA ASP A 1209 39.23 19.76 21.34
C ASP A 1209 37.80 20.10 21.74
N THR A 1210 37.60 20.65 22.94
CA THR A 1210 36.25 20.88 23.46
C THR A 1210 35.50 21.90 22.63
N ALA A 1211 36.14 22.98 22.14
CA ALA A 1211 35.44 23.98 21.34
C ALA A 1211 34.92 23.39 20.02
N VAL A 1212 35.74 22.58 19.34
CA VAL A 1212 35.34 21.90 18.08
C VAL A 1212 34.34 20.76 18.33
N ARG A 1213 34.40 20.12 19.50
CA ARG A 1213 33.40 19.10 19.89
C ARG A 1213 32.05 19.75 20.16
N ASP A 1214 32.03 20.86 20.88
CA ASP A 1214 30.81 21.54 21.31
C ASP A 1214 30.15 22.23 20.10
N GLU A 1215 30.94 22.83 19.20
CA GLU A 1215 30.51 23.27 17.84
C GLU A 1215 29.86 22.13 17.03
N VAL A 1216 30.40 20.90 17.12
CA VAL A 1216 29.84 19.73 16.44
C VAL A 1216 28.56 19.23 17.11
N TYR A 1217 28.41 19.42 18.42
CA TYR A 1217 27.15 19.12 19.11
C TYR A 1217 26.05 20.09 18.70
N ASP A 1218 26.33 21.39 18.61
CA ASP A 1218 25.32 22.38 18.22
C ASP A 1218 24.81 22.13 16.78
N GLU A 1219 25.69 21.75 15.84
CA GLU A 1219 25.29 21.30 14.49
C GLU A 1219 24.46 20.01 14.51
N LEU A 1220 24.85 19.03 15.35
CA LEU A 1220 24.12 17.77 15.47
C LEU A 1220 22.79 17.91 16.21
N ASP A 1221 22.59 18.91 17.08
CA ASP A 1221 21.30 19.18 17.73
C ASP A 1221 20.20 19.33 16.68
N MET A 1222 20.42 20.10 15.62
CA MET A 1222 19.42 20.21 14.54
C MET A 1222 19.18 18.88 13.79
N SER A 1223 20.18 18.00 13.67
CA SER A 1223 19.97 16.64 13.18
C SER A 1223 19.20 15.75 14.17
N ILE A 1224 19.44 15.91 15.47
CA ILE A 1224 18.71 15.21 16.54
C ILE A 1224 17.25 15.63 16.52
N ARG A 1225 16.95 16.95 16.47
CA ARG A 1225 15.58 17.49 16.34
C ARG A 1225 14.85 16.95 15.13
N VAL A 1226 15.50 16.99 13.95
CA VAL A 1226 14.91 16.45 12.72
C VAL A 1226 14.52 14.97 12.85
N VAL A 1227 15.28 14.17 13.61
CA VAL A 1227 15.11 12.70 13.71
C VAL A 1227 14.29 12.24 14.93
N GLN A 1228 14.22 13.06 15.99
CA GLN A 1228 13.56 12.72 17.27
C GLN A 1228 12.31 13.56 17.55
N GLU A 1229 12.27 14.83 17.14
CA GLU A 1229 11.14 15.75 17.38
C GLU A 1229 10.11 15.75 16.23
N HIS A 1230 10.25 14.86 15.24
CA HIS A 1230 9.34 14.70 14.09
C HIS A 1230 9.09 15.99 13.28
N TRP A 1231 10.17 16.74 12.96
CA TRP A 1231 10.12 18.05 12.30
C TRP A 1231 9.63 18.04 10.81
N LEU A 1232 9.46 16.87 10.17
CA LEU A 1232 9.27 16.72 8.71
C LEU A 1232 7.98 16.00 8.27
#